data_AF-D3VR15-F1
#
_entry.id   AF-D3VR15-F1
#
_cell.length_a   1.000
_cell.length_b   1.000
_cell.length_c   1.000
_cell.angle_alpha   90.00
_cell.angle_beta   90.00
_cell.angle_gamma   90.00
#
_symmetry.space_group_name_H-M   'P 1'
#
loop_
_entity.id
_entity.type
_entity.pdbx_description
1 polymer ?
#
loop_
_entity_poly.entity_id
_entity_poly.type
_entity_poly.pdbx_seq_one_letter_code
_entity_poly.pdbx_strand_id
1 'polypeptide(L)'
;MIWLRKLIDNIKLSTAKVTDDNLSEYYRLSEKILNSSTDAEEVPAIELKNVIIDFGETLAVDNVSFKIPNGKLVTLLGPSGSGKTTTLNAISGLLTITSGNVYFNGKDVTSLSPQQRKLGFVFQNYALYPHMSVFDNIAFPLKNDVKWQNKAIDKKNSAIIKIKNLYLKTLGALDEEINKINNLWNVYLNIEKEVDYELNNFIVRNNKIIEKAKTDYKLAKIHYEGELATISKTILKAFNSLKKSYKLKKDKIKKHFNLLKLNNALKDESEYPACQFLNTLDKSLLSFKKVSTIEEATTKYNELQQVISDISNIEWKDYSEEDQYELLNAENKLIKASLYYKYCMNSLKAIENGEKAVAESKEKLKEAKNADKDLKASSKSELKKLKYNFKHMRFIAYKVFKTYADEIYAKYNLEAVMKDDNEHKSANLSEAQRDEIYELSKDIISIKKAIFNEVMEVAKRVEILPILQKKPTRLSGGQQQRVAIARAIVKKPDILLMDEPLSNLDAKLRISTRQWIRQIQRNLGITTVFVTHDQEEAMSISDIVVCMSTSKVQQLGSPLELYNRPKNKFVARFLGMPEMGLFPGQYENGKLTVLGKTVKGITFNNYDQFSCNVGVRAEDFDIKSSESEANYSGLVKAVENFGKESKLIVEVAEAGDINFLVSNNFDYNIGDKIYFNLPANHLHIFDKANDERVEYEVKK
;
A
#
# COMPACT_ATOMS: atom_id res chain seq x y z
N MET A 1 34.01 14.73 -3.28
CA MET A 1 33.36 13.63 -4.05
C MET A 1 33.25 13.90 -5.56
N ILE A 2 32.75 15.07 -6.01
CA ILE A 2 32.60 15.41 -7.45
C ILE A 2 33.95 15.45 -8.20
N TRP A 3 35.01 15.98 -7.58
CA TRP A 3 36.35 16.07 -8.17
C TRP A 3 36.98 14.69 -8.43
N LEU A 4 36.94 13.78 -7.44
CA LEU A 4 37.37 12.38 -7.61
C LEU A 4 36.64 11.66 -8.74
N ARG A 5 35.35 11.95 -8.93
CA ARG A 5 34.54 11.28 -9.95
C ARG A 5 34.75 11.83 -11.36
N LYS A 6 34.93 13.15 -11.52
CA LYS A 6 35.41 13.73 -12.79
C LYS A 6 36.74 13.11 -13.23
N LEU A 7 37.62 12.85 -12.26
CA LEU A 7 38.90 12.19 -12.48
C LEU A 7 38.69 10.72 -12.92
N ILE A 8 37.78 9.97 -12.27
CA ILE A 8 37.40 8.61 -12.67
C ILE A 8 36.73 8.56 -14.05
N ASP A 9 35.83 9.50 -14.35
CA ASP A 9 35.11 9.55 -15.63
C ASP A 9 36.07 9.94 -16.77
N ASN A 10 37.04 10.84 -16.51
CA ASN A 10 38.14 11.13 -17.43
C ASN A 10 39.05 9.92 -17.66
N ILE A 11 39.35 9.13 -16.62
CA ILE A 11 40.09 7.86 -16.75
C ILE A 11 39.29 6.83 -17.54
N LYS A 12 37.96 6.74 -17.35
CA LYS A 12 37.10 5.83 -18.13
C LYS A 12 36.97 6.26 -19.59
N LEU A 13 36.93 7.57 -19.85
CA LEU A 13 37.00 8.15 -21.18
C LEU A 13 38.35 7.82 -21.85
N SER A 14 39.48 7.91 -21.14
CA SER A 14 40.78 7.57 -21.73
C SER A 14 40.96 6.05 -21.95
N THR A 15 40.38 5.21 -21.10
CA THR A 15 40.53 3.73 -21.16
C THR A 15 39.50 3.00 -22.04
N ALA A 16 38.41 3.64 -22.44
CA ALA A 16 37.46 3.05 -23.39
C ALA A 16 38.09 2.90 -24.78
N LYS A 17 38.68 1.74 -25.09
CA LYS A 17 39.17 1.42 -26.44
C LYS A 17 37.98 1.24 -27.38
N VAL A 18 37.98 1.98 -28.48
CA VAL A 18 37.03 1.80 -29.58
C VAL A 18 37.59 0.64 -30.42
N THR A 19 37.11 -0.56 -30.16
CA THR A 19 37.41 -1.77 -30.93
C THR A 19 36.25 -2.04 -31.90
N ASP A 20 36.48 -2.81 -32.97
CA ASP A 20 35.44 -3.11 -33.97
C ASP A 20 34.21 -3.81 -33.37
N ASP A 21 34.42 -4.69 -32.38
CA ASP A 21 33.35 -5.33 -31.62
C ASP A 21 32.47 -4.32 -30.84
N ASN A 22 33.11 -3.31 -30.24
CA ASN A 22 32.41 -2.29 -29.46
C ASN A 22 31.61 -1.33 -30.34
N LEU A 23 32.12 -1.04 -31.54
CA LEU A 23 31.42 -0.24 -32.54
C LEU A 23 30.22 -0.98 -33.10
N SER A 24 30.37 -2.27 -33.41
CA SER A 24 29.27 -3.11 -33.90
C SER A 24 28.11 -3.15 -32.90
N GLU A 25 28.40 -3.32 -31.62
CA GLU A 25 27.40 -3.32 -30.55
C GLU A 25 26.77 -1.92 -30.34
N TYR A 26 27.58 -0.86 -30.44
CA TYR A 26 27.06 0.51 -30.44
C TYR A 26 26.07 0.74 -31.58
N TYR A 27 26.37 0.29 -32.80
CA TYR A 27 25.49 0.44 -33.95
C TYR A 27 24.18 -0.32 -33.76
N ARG A 28 24.22 -1.56 -33.28
CA ARG A 28 23.02 -2.34 -32.91
C ARG A 28 22.12 -1.58 -31.95
N LEU A 29 22.69 -1.02 -30.89
CA LEU A 29 21.94 -0.23 -29.90
C LEU A 29 21.42 1.08 -30.50
N SER A 30 22.21 1.74 -31.34
CA SER A 30 21.83 2.99 -32.00
C SER A 30 20.62 2.80 -32.93
N GLU A 31 20.62 1.72 -33.71
CA GLU A 31 19.52 1.38 -34.62
C GLU A 31 18.24 1.13 -33.84
N LYS A 32 18.33 0.36 -32.74
CA LYS A 32 17.19 0.12 -31.85
C LYS A 32 16.62 1.41 -31.25
N ILE A 33 17.48 2.33 -30.84
CA ILE A 33 17.07 3.64 -30.29
C ILE A 33 16.40 4.49 -31.37
N LEU A 34 16.94 4.52 -32.58
CA LEU A 34 16.39 5.32 -33.70
C LEU A 34 15.10 4.72 -34.27
N ASN A 35 14.97 3.39 -34.29
CA ASN A 35 13.79 2.67 -34.78
C ASN A 35 12.67 2.55 -33.72
N SER A 36 12.92 2.98 -32.47
CA SER A 36 11.89 3.01 -31.41
C SER A 36 10.89 4.16 -31.61
N SER A 37 10.22 4.17 -32.77
CA SER A 37 9.10 5.05 -33.06
C SER A 37 7.80 4.26 -32.97
N THR A 38 6.94 4.67 -32.03
CA THR A 38 5.47 4.49 -32.05
C THR A 38 4.94 3.07 -32.21
N ASP A 39 4.74 2.39 -31.09
CA ASP A 39 3.51 1.63 -30.79
C ASP A 39 3.40 1.50 -29.27
N ALA A 40 2.92 2.57 -28.64
CA ALA A 40 2.60 2.52 -27.22
C ALA A 40 1.18 1.98 -27.08
N GLU A 41 1.05 0.65 -27.03
CA GLU A 41 -0.04 0.05 -26.25
C GLU A 41 -0.12 0.78 -24.90
N GLU A 42 -1.33 0.97 -24.37
CA GLU A 42 -1.61 1.74 -23.16
C GLU A 42 -1.08 1.00 -21.92
N VAL A 43 0.25 0.95 -21.78
CA VAL A 43 0.93 0.25 -20.69
C VAL A 43 0.67 1.02 -19.39
N PRO A 44 0.17 0.35 -18.33
CA PRO A 44 -0.11 1.01 -17.07
C PRO A 44 1.18 1.51 -16.41
N ALA A 45 1.06 2.61 -15.68
CA ALA A 45 2.16 3.17 -14.90
C ALA A 45 2.64 2.21 -13.82
N ILE A 46 1.69 1.57 -13.13
CA ILE A 46 1.95 0.55 -12.11
C ILE A 46 1.03 -0.64 -12.34
N GLU A 47 1.56 -1.84 -12.25
CA GLU A 47 0.78 -3.07 -12.25
C GLU A 47 1.27 -3.98 -11.11
N LEU A 48 0.32 -4.40 -10.27
CA LEU A 48 0.51 -5.44 -9.27
C LEU A 48 -0.08 -6.75 -9.80
N LYS A 49 0.70 -7.83 -9.77
CA LYS A 49 0.23 -9.18 -10.14
C LYS A 49 0.41 -10.13 -8.97
N ASN A 50 -0.71 -10.61 -8.44
CA ASN A 50 -0.79 -11.66 -7.42
C ASN A 50 0.11 -11.37 -6.22
N VAL A 51 0.15 -10.12 -5.77
CA VAL A 51 1.05 -9.71 -4.70
C VAL A 51 0.54 -10.27 -3.37
N ILE A 52 1.39 -11.04 -2.72
CA ILE A 52 1.19 -11.57 -1.38
C ILE A 52 2.27 -10.97 -0.48
N ILE A 53 1.89 -10.62 0.75
CA ILE A 53 2.81 -10.18 1.80
C ILE A 53 2.38 -10.84 3.10
N ASP A 54 3.23 -11.74 3.57
CA ASP A 54 2.99 -12.57 4.73
C ASP A 54 4.12 -12.43 5.74
N PHE A 55 3.78 -12.07 6.97
CA PHE A 55 4.70 -11.94 8.08
C PHE A 55 4.76 -13.21 8.95
N GLY A 56 4.10 -14.30 8.54
CA GLY A 56 4.04 -15.59 9.23
C GLY A 56 2.91 -15.67 10.23
N GLU A 57 2.87 -14.72 11.16
CA GLU A 57 1.75 -14.61 12.10
C GLU A 57 0.51 -13.98 11.47
N THR A 58 0.70 -13.14 10.45
CA THR A 58 -0.36 -12.36 9.82
C THR A 58 -0.13 -12.19 8.32
N LEU A 59 -1.14 -12.56 7.55
CA LEU A 59 -1.23 -12.30 6.12
C LEU A 59 -1.69 -10.85 5.92
N ALA A 60 -0.76 -9.95 5.59
CA ALA A 60 -1.04 -8.51 5.51
C ALA A 60 -1.54 -8.06 4.14
N VAL A 61 -1.18 -8.79 3.08
CA VAL A 61 -1.68 -8.58 1.71
C VAL A 61 -1.90 -9.96 1.08
N ASP A 62 -3.11 -10.22 0.59
CA ASP A 62 -3.52 -11.49 0.01
C ASP A 62 -3.95 -11.32 -1.46
N ASN A 63 -3.12 -11.84 -2.36
CA ASN A 63 -3.34 -11.94 -3.80
C ASN A 63 -3.81 -10.63 -4.47
N VAL A 64 -3.21 -9.51 -4.08
CA VAL A 64 -3.60 -8.19 -4.60
C VAL A 64 -3.11 -8.02 -6.04
N SER A 65 -4.06 -7.75 -6.93
CA SER A 65 -3.80 -7.52 -8.36
C SER A 65 -4.63 -6.35 -8.87
N PHE A 66 -3.97 -5.31 -9.39
CA PHE A 66 -4.63 -4.19 -10.05
C PHE A 66 -3.64 -3.39 -10.90
N LYS A 67 -4.18 -2.54 -11.77
CA LYS A 67 -3.43 -1.65 -12.65
C LYS A 67 -3.73 -0.19 -12.29
N ILE A 68 -2.70 0.65 -12.37
CA ILE A 68 -2.79 2.10 -12.22
C ILE A 68 -2.43 2.73 -13.55
N PRO A 69 -3.36 3.44 -14.21
CA PRO A 69 -3.08 4.14 -15.46
C PRO A 69 -2.12 5.33 -15.28
N ASN A 70 -1.46 5.72 -16.36
CA ASN A 70 -0.56 6.88 -16.38
C ASN A 70 -1.31 8.18 -16.04
N GLY A 71 -0.69 9.01 -15.19
CA GLY A 71 -1.18 10.34 -14.84
C GLY A 71 -2.45 10.38 -13.97
N LYS A 72 -2.93 9.24 -13.48
CA LYS A 72 -4.10 9.16 -12.58
C LYS A 72 -3.69 9.25 -11.11
N LEU A 73 -4.60 9.78 -10.30
CA LEU A 73 -4.54 9.71 -8.84
C LEU A 73 -5.39 8.53 -8.37
N VAL A 74 -4.73 7.51 -7.84
CA VAL A 74 -5.38 6.30 -7.31
C VAL A 74 -5.25 6.27 -5.80
N THR A 75 -6.35 6.06 -5.09
CA THR A 75 -6.34 5.98 -3.63
C THR A 75 -6.54 4.55 -3.14
N LEU A 76 -5.65 4.08 -2.27
CA LEU A 76 -5.87 2.89 -1.46
C LEU A 76 -6.65 3.30 -0.21
N LEU A 77 -7.85 2.77 -0.05
CA LEU A 77 -8.80 3.12 1.00
C LEU A 77 -9.22 1.89 1.81
N GLY A 78 -9.49 2.05 3.10
CA GLY A 78 -9.95 0.96 3.98
C GLY A 78 -9.58 1.16 5.45
N PRO A 79 -10.07 0.30 6.35
CA PRO A 79 -9.82 0.42 7.79
C PRO A 79 -8.36 0.10 8.18
N SER A 80 -7.99 0.39 9.41
CA SER A 80 -6.67 0.01 9.96
C SER A 80 -6.43 -1.50 9.83
N GLY A 81 -5.23 -1.88 9.38
CA GLY A 81 -4.87 -3.29 9.16
C GLY A 81 -5.36 -3.89 7.84
N SER A 82 -5.99 -3.12 6.93
CA SER A 82 -6.49 -3.66 5.65
C SER A 82 -5.41 -3.94 4.57
N GLY A 83 -4.13 -3.64 4.84
CA GLY A 83 -3.03 -3.91 3.91
C GLY A 83 -2.61 -2.75 3.00
N LYS A 84 -3.20 -1.55 3.14
CA LYS A 84 -2.93 -0.37 2.28
C LYS A 84 -1.47 0.10 2.32
N THR A 85 -0.99 0.46 3.52
CA THR A 85 0.40 0.92 3.72
C THR A 85 1.40 -0.18 3.39
N THR A 86 1.07 -1.43 3.70
CA THR A 86 1.87 -2.60 3.30
C THR A 86 1.99 -2.71 1.77
N THR A 87 0.89 -2.52 1.04
CA THR A 87 0.85 -2.49 -0.43
C THR A 87 1.63 -1.30 -0.99
N LEU A 88 1.47 -0.10 -0.42
CA LEU A 88 2.24 1.08 -0.83
C LEU A 88 3.74 0.89 -0.61
N ASN A 89 4.14 0.30 0.51
CA ASN A 89 5.54 0.01 0.82
C ASN A 89 6.13 -1.09 -0.06
N ALA A 90 5.32 -2.03 -0.53
CA ALA A 90 5.71 -2.98 -1.55
C ALA A 90 5.91 -2.32 -2.92
N ILE A 91 5.03 -1.38 -3.32
CA ILE A 91 5.21 -0.56 -4.52
C ILE A 91 6.49 0.28 -4.41
N SER A 92 6.78 0.84 -3.23
CA SER A 92 7.97 1.67 -3.01
C SER A 92 9.27 0.88 -2.94
N GLY A 93 9.21 -0.43 -2.67
CA GLY A 93 10.36 -1.28 -2.43
C GLY A 93 10.93 -1.17 -1.01
N LEU A 94 10.27 -0.43 -0.12
CA LEU A 94 10.61 -0.39 1.32
C LEU A 94 10.29 -1.72 2.01
N LEU A 95 9.31 -2.44 1.47
CA LEU A 95 8.93 -3.77 1.91
C LEU A 95 9.12 -4.78 0.78
N THR A 96 9.74 -5.91 1.10
CA THR A 96 9.88 -7.04 0.16
C THR A 96 8.59 -7.83 0.11
N ILE A 97 8.10 -8.14 -1.09
CA ILE A 97 6.90 -8.97 -1.26
C ILE A 97 7.20 -10.44 -1.01
N THR A 98 6.20 -11.14 -0.49
CA THR A 98 6.23 -12.59 -0.26
C THR A 98 6.02 -13.35 -1.56
N SER A 99 5.16 -12.91 -2.47
CA SER A 99 5.09 -13.49 -3.82
C SER A 99 4.37 -12.50 -4.75
N GLY A 100 4.33 -12.82 -6.05
CA GLY A 100 3.81 -11.93 -7.08
C GLY A 100 4.87 -11.00 -7.66
N ASN A 101 4.43 -9.99 -8.38
CA ASN A 101 5.31 -9.07 -9.10
C ASN A 101 4.74 -7.63 -9.08
N VAL A 102 5.65 -6.66 -9.09
CA VAL A 102 5.38 -5.23 -9.27
C VAL A 102 6.02 -4.78 -10.57
N TYR A 103 5.24 -4.18 -11.46
CA TYR A 103 5.72 -3.64 -12.74
C TYR A 103 5.51 -2.13 -12.82
N PHE A 104 6.49 -1.40 -13.33
CA PHE A 104 6.35 0.01 -13.71
C PHE A 104 6.52 0.16 -15.21
N ASN A 105 5.52 0.72 -15.90
CA ASN A 105 5.51 0.85 -17.36
C ASN A 105 5.91 -0.48 -18.05
N GLY A 106 5.32 -1.59 -17.59
CA GLY A 106 5.57 -2.95 -18.09
C GLY A 106 6.90 -3.59 -17.66
N LYS A 107 7.77 -2.86 -16.94
CA LYS A 107 9.08 -3.35 -16.47
C LYS A 107 8.98 -3.89 -15.06
N ASP A 108 9.43 -5.12 -14.82
CA ASP A 108 9.43 -5.71 -13.48
C ASP A 108 10.43 -4.95 -12.58
N VAL A 109 9.93 -4.41 -11.48
CA VAL A 109 10.70 -3.65 -10.48
C VAL A 109 10.76 -4.34 -9.12
N THR A 110 10.23 -5.56 -9.02
CA THR A 110 10.04 -6.30 -7.75
C THR A 110 11.31 -6.38 -6.92
N SER A 111 12.44 -6.71 -7.55
CA SER A 111 13.73 -6.85 -6.87
C SER A 111 14.55 -5.55 -6.77
N LEU A 112 14.06 -4.44 -7.33
CA LEU A 112 14.77 -3.16 -7.30
C LEU A 112 14.61 -2.47 -5.95
N SER A 113 15.70 -1.86 -5.47
CA SER A 113 15.67 -1.03 -4.25
C SER A 113 14.84 0.25 -4.46
N PRO A 114 14.34 0.89 -3.39
CA PRO A 114 13.55 2.12 -3.49
C PRO A 114 14.23 3.22 -4.34
N GLN A 115 15.55 3.36 -4.20
CA GLN A 115 16.31 4.35 -4.96
C GLN A 115 16.35 4.03 -6.47
N GLN A 116 16.43 2.74 -6.83
CA GLN A 116 16.45 2.30 -8.22
C GLN A 116 15.08 2.43 -8.90
N ARG A 117 13.99 2.42 -8.12
CA ARG A 117 12.62 2.60 -8.61
C ARG A 117 12.28 4.05 -9.00
N LYS A 118 13.14 5.02 -8.67
CA LYS A 118 13.05 6.45 -9.10
C LYS A 118 11.70 7.12 -8.82
N LEU A 119 11.06 6.76 -7.72
CA LEU A 119 9.78 7.31 -7.28
C LEU A 119 9.94 8.49 -6.31
N GLY A 120 8.92 9.34 -6.25
CA GLY A 120 8.71 10.28 -5.16
C GLY A 120 7.94 9.61 -4.02
N PHE A 121 8.31 9.87 -2.76
CA PHE A 121 7.60 9.34 -1.60
C PHE A 121 7.33 10.45 -0.58
N VAL A 122 6.08 10.54 -0.13
CA VAL A 122 5.63 11.43 0.94
C VAL A 122 5.16 10.56 2.10
N PHE A 123 5.82 10.70 3.24
CA PHE A 123 5.52 9.94 4.45
C PHE A 123 4.45 10.64 5.28
N GLN A 124 3.79 9.87 6.15
CA GLN A 124 2.83 10.36 7.14
C GLN A 124 3.44 11.45 8.04
N ASN A 125 4.66 11.19 8.55
CA ASN A 125 5.48 12.20 9.19
C ASN A 125 6.30 12.90 8.11
N TYR A 126 6.28 14.24 8.08
CA TYR A 126 6.88 15.06 7.02
C TYR A 126 8.34 14.72 6.67
N ALA A 127 9.05 14.04 7.58
CA ALA A 127 10.42 13.53 7.42
C ALA A 127 11.40 14.63 6.98
N LEU A 128 11.14 15.88 7.36
CA LEU A 128 11.98 17.04 7.02
C LEU A 128 13.20 17.07 7.94
N TYR A 129 14.34 17.54 7.40
CA TYR A 129 15.55 17.76 8.18
C TYR A 129 15.39 19.07 8.99
N PRO A 130 15.26 19.00 10.34
CA PRO A 130 14.89 20.17 11.15
C PRO A 130 16.00 21.23 11.21
N HIS A 131 17.24 20.82 11.00
CA HIS A 131 18.42 21.70 11.02
C HIS A 131 18.65 22.42 9.67
N MET A 132 18.03 21.95 8.58
CA MET A 132 18.15 22.55 7.24
C MET A 132 17.06 23.60 7.00
N SER A 133 17.34 24.58 6.13
CA SER A 133 16.31 25.49 5.62
C SER A 133 15.29 24.74 4.75
N VAL A 134 14.13 25.36 4.46
CA VAL A 134 13.18 24.81 3.48
C VAL A 134 13.84 24.65 2.11
N PHE A 135 14.61 25.65 1.66
CA PHE A 135 15.37 25.57 0.42
C PHE A 135 16.31 24.36 0.41
N ASP A 136 17.07 24.16 1.49
CA ASP A 136 18.01 23.04 1.57
C ASP A 136 17.31 21.68 1.64
N ASN A 137 16.17 21.59 2.32
CA ASN A 137 15.34 20.38 2.31
C ASN A 137 14.92 19.97 0.89
N ILE A 138 14.52 20.94 0.07
CA ILE A 138 14.08 20.70 -1.32
C ILE A 138 15.30 20.49 -2.25
N ALA A 139 16.41 21.17 -2.01
CA ALA A 139 17.63 21.03 -2.80
C ALA A 139 18.38 19.71 -2.50
N PHE A 140 18.21 19.14 -1.31
CA PHE A 140 18.94 17.97 -0.84
C PHE A 140 18.87 16.76 -1.79
N PRO A 141 17.69 16.36 -2.31
CA PRO A 141 17.61 15.25 -3.24
C PRO A 141 18.37 15.51 -4.55
N LEU A 142 18.42 16.76 -5.04
CA LEU A 142 19.15 17.13 -6.27
C LEU A 142 20.67 17.15 -6.06
N LYS A 143 21.12 17.66 -4.91
CA LYS A 143 22.55 17.69 -4.53
C LYS A 143 23.15 16.28 -4.44
N ASN A 144 22.33 15.29 -4.07
CA ASN A 144 22.76 13.90 -3.90
C ASN A 144 22.45 12.98 -5.09
N ASP A 145 21.80 13.48 -6.15
CA ASP A 145 21.44 12.69 -7.32
C ASP A 145 22.34 12.96 -8.52
N VAL A 146 23.28 12.05 -8.74
CA VAL A 146 24.24 12.14 -9.83
C VAL A 146 23.58 11.98 -11.19
N LYS A 147 22.53 11.14 -11.30
CA LYS A 147 21.83 10.95 -12.57
C LYS A 147 21.09 12.22 -12.97
N TRP A 148 20.46 12.89 -12.01
CA TRP A 148 19.85 14.20 -12.23
C TRP A 148 20.88 15.26 -12.62
N GLN A 149 22.03 15.31 -11.94
CA GLN A 149 23.11 16.26 -12.28
C GLN A 149 23.66 16.03 -13.69
N ASN A 150 23.84 14.77 -14.09
CA ASN A 150 24.24 14.41 -15.45
C ASN A 150 23.19 14.86 -16.46
N LYS A 151 21.88 14.64 -16.19
CA LYS A 151 20.79 15.13 -17.05
C LYS A 151 20.81 16.66 -17.20
N ALA A 152 21.11 17.39 -16.13
CA ALA A 152 21.26 18.85 -16.20
C ALA A 152 22.47 19.29 -17.06
N ILE A 153 23.59 18.56 -16.97
CA ILE A 153 24.76 18.77 -17.83
C ILE A 153 24.43 18.43 -19.28
N ASP A 154 23.74 17.32 -19.53
CA ASP A 154 23.30 16.87 -20.86
C ASP A 154 22.33 17.88 -21.48
N LYS A 155 21.44 18.50 -20.69
CA LYS A 155 20.57 19.60 -21.14
C LYS A 155 21.38 20.82 -21.59
N LYS A 156 22.36 21.24 -20.77
CA LYS A 156 23.29 22.32 -21.12
C LYS A 156 24.05 22.00 -22.42
N ASN A 157 24.60 20.79 -22.56
CA ASN A 157 25.35 20.39 -23.74
C ASN A 157 24.45 20.32 -24.98
N SER A 158 23.21 19.87 -24.83
CA SER A 158 22.22 19.86 -25.91
C SER A 158 21.93 21.27 -26.43
N ALA A 159 21.80 22.26 -25.54
CA ALA A 159 21.63 23.65 -25.92
C ALA A 159 22.85 24.19 -26.70
N ILE A 160 24.06 23.88 -26.23
CA ILE A 160 25.30 24.25 -26.94
C ILE A 160 25.34 23.63 -28.34
N ILE A 161 24.99 22.36 -28.49
CA ILE A 161 24.98 21.66 -29.78
C ILE A 161 23.96 22.29 -30.73
N LYS A 162 22.76 22.61 -30.23
CA LYS A 162 21.74 23.31 -31.05
C LYS A 162 22.23 24.67 -31.53
N ILE A 163 22.86 25.46 -30.66
CA ILE A 163 23.49 26.73 -31.06
C ILE A 163 24.54 26.49 -32.14
N LYS A 164 25.45 25.52 -31.93
CA LYS A 164 26.48 25.18 -32.93
C LYS A 164 25.86 24.78 -34.28
N ASN A 165 24.77 24.02 -34.28
CA ASN A 165 24.07 23.63 -35.51
C ASN A 165 23.47 24.83 -36.25
N LEU A 166 22.97 25.85 -35.54
CA LEU A 166 22.49 27.10 -36.17
C LEU A 166 23.63 27.83 -36.89
N TYR A 167 24.80 27.97 -36.25
CA TYR A 167 25.98 28.56 -36.88
C TYR A 167 26.47 27.71 -38.07
N LEU A 168 26.53 26.38 -37.94
CA LEU A 168 26.90 25.49 -39.04
C LEU A 168 25.98 25.67 -40.25
N LYS A 169 24.66 25.82 -40.02
CA LYS A 169 23.70 26.07 -41.09
C LYS A 169 23.98 27.39 -41.83
N THR A 170 24.35 28.45 -41.11
CA THR A 170 24.74 29.73 -41.72
C THR A 170 26.07 29.67 -42.48
N LEU A 171 26.96 28.76 -42.10
CA LEU A 171 28.25 28.53 -42.75
C LEU A 171 28.15 27.59 -43.96
N GLY A 172 26.94 27.16 -44.33
CA GLY A 172 26.69 26.31 -45.49
C GLY A 172 26.90 24.80 -45.25
N ALA A 173 26.81 24.34 -43.99
CA ALA A 173 26.85 22.91 -43.71
C ALA A 173 25.66 22.16 -44.31
N LEU A 174 25.89 20.93 -44.77
CA LEU A 174 24.84 20.09 -45.36
C LEU A 174 23.86 19.66 -44.27
N ASP A 175 22.56 19.61 -44.60
CA ASP A 175 21.54 19.14 -43.66
C ASP A 175 21.80 17.70 -43.19
N GLU A 176 22.41 16.86 -44.04
CA GLU A 176 22.85 15.50 -43.67
C GLU A 176 23.90 15.49 -42.56
N GLU A 177 24.86 16.42 -42.58
CA GLU A 177 25.91 16.54 -41.57
C GLU A 177 25.30 16.93 -40.20
N ILE A 178 24.40 17.92 -40.21
CA ILE A 178 23.69 18.38 -39.01
C ILE A 178 22.76 17.27 -38.46
N ASN A 179 22.03 16.58 -39.35
CA ASN A 179 21.17 15.47 -38.95
C ASN A 179 21.96 14.32 -38.34
N LYS A 180 23.16 14.02 -38.87
CA LYS A 180 24.04 13.00 -38.29
C LYS A 180 24.55 13.41 -36.91
N ILE A 181 24.93 14.68 -36.69
CA ILE A 181 25.28 15.20 -35.36
C ILE A 181 24.10 15.02 -34.39
N ASN A 182 22.89 15.40 -34.79
CA ASN A 182 21.68 15.27 -33.98
C ASN A 182 21.37 13.81 -33.63
N ASN A 183 21.49 12.90 -34.59
CA ASN A 183 21.26 11.47 -34.39
C ASN A 183 22.28 10.87 -33.41
N LEU A 184 23.57 11.16 -33.59
CA LEU A 184 24.62 10.69 -32.69
C LEU A 184 24.42 11.21 -31.26
N TRP A 185 24.01 12.48 -31.12
CA TRP A 185 23.67 13.06 -29.83
C TRP A 185 22.43 12.41 -29.19
N ASN A 186 21.37 12.15 -29.98
CA ASN A 186 20.18 11.45 -29.51
C ASN A 186 20.50 10.04 -29.00
N VAL A 187 21.37 9.31 -29.71
CA VAL A 187 21.86 8.00 -29.27
C VAL A 187 22.61 8.13 -27.95
N TYR A 188 23.53 9.11 -27.81
CA TYR A 188 24.24 9.35 -26.55
C TYR A 188 23.29 9.58 -25.36
N LEU A 189 22.22 10.36 -25.54
CA LEU A 189 21.25 10.66 -24.49
C LEU A 189 20.44 9.44 -24.02
N ASN A 190 20.21 8.46 -24.91
CA ASN A 190 19.31 7.34 -24.64
C ASN A 190 20.02 6.00 -24.42
N ILE A 191 21.28 5.86 -24.84
CA ILE A 191 22.03 4.59 -24.76
C ILE A 191 22.16 4.06 -23.32
N GLU A 192 22.30 4.95 -22.33
CA GLU A 192 22.37 4.52 -20.93
C GLU A 192 21.06 3.86 -20.48
N LYS A 193 19.90 4.40 -20.89
CA LYS A 193 18.59 3.82 -20.54
C LYS A 193 18.40 2.46 -21.19
N GLU A 194 18.82 2.32 -22.44
CA GLU A 194 18.67 1.08 -23.20
C GLU A 194 19.55 -0.04 -22.63
N VAL A 195 20.80 0.28 -22.31
CA VAL A 195 21.71 -0.71 -21.74
C VAL A 195 21.34 -1.07 -20.30
N ASP A 196 20.86 -0.12 -19.51
CA ASP A 196 20.26 -0.39 -18.18
C ASP A 196 19.06 -1.34 -18.33
N TYR A 197 18.22 -1.14 -19.37
CA TYR A 197 17.08 -2.00 -19.67
C TYR A 197 17.50 -3.43 -20.05
N GLU A 198 18.40 -3.60 -21.02
CA GLU A 198 18.88 -4.94 -21.44
C GLU A 198 19.53 -5.70 -20.27
N LEU A 199 20.34 -5.02 -19.46
CA LEU A 199 20.96 -5.63 -18.28
C LEU A 199 19.93 -6.04 -17.22
N ASN A 200 18.98 -5.17 -16.88
CA ASN A 200 17.97 -5.48 -15.87
C ASN A 200 17.04 -6.61 -16.33
N ASN A 201 16.61 -6.61 -17.59
CA ASN A 201 15.81 -7.69 -18.17
C ASN A 201 16.54 -9.03 -18.09
N PHE A 202 17.83 -9.06 -18.44
CA PHE A 202 18.64 -10.26 -18.33
C PHE A 202 18.73 -10.76 -16.88
N ILE A 203 18.99 -9.85 -15.92
CA ILE A 203 19.06 -10.17 -14.50
C ILE A 203 17.73 -10.74 -14.00
N VAL A 204 16.61 -10.10 -14.32
CA VAL A 204 15.27 -10.53 -13.88
C VAL A 204 14.93 -11.90 -14.48
N ARG A 205 15.11 -12.07 -15.80
CA ARG A 205 14.83 -13.34 -16.50
C ARG A 205 15.60 -14.50 -15.88
N ASN A 206 16.90 -14.31 -15.62
CA ASN A 206 17.76 -15.38 -15.13
C ASN A 206 17.62 -15.64 -13.63
N ASN A 207 17.22 -14.64 -12.84
CA ASN A 207 17.04 -14.81 -11.40
C ASN A 207 15.63 -15.33 -11.03
N LYS A 208 14.65 -15.33 -11.94
CA LYS A 208 13.25 -15.64 -11.62
C LYS A 208 13.05 -16.97 -10.87
N ILE A 209 13.72 -18.04 -11.31
CA ILE A 209 13.60 -19.37 -10.69
C ILE A 209 14.20 -19.38 -9.28
N ILE A 210 15.38 -18.77 -9.12
CA ILE A 210 16.09 -18.71 -7.83
C ILE A 210 15.34 -17.82 -6.84
N GLU A 211 14.85 -16.67 -7.29
CA GLU A 211 14.12 -15.74 -6.43
C GLU A 211 12.83 -16.40 -5.95
N LYS A 212 12.12 -17.13 -6.82
CA LYS A 212 10.98 -17.97 -6.40
C LYS A 212 11.40 -18.99 -5.33
N ALA A 213 12.44 -19.78 -5.57
CA ALA A 213 12.88 -20.79 -4.61
C ALA A 213 13.40 -20.19 -3.27
N LYS A 214 14.07 -19.03 -3.31
CA LYS A 214 14.51 -18.29 -2.11
C LYS A 214 13.31 -17.82 -1.30
N THR A 215 12.32 -17.30 -2.00
CA THR A 215 11.07 -16.83 -1.43
C THR A 215 10.30 -17.97 -0.77
N ASP A 216 10.11 -19.09 -1.46
CA ASP A 216 9.44 -20.28 -0.94
C ASP A 216 10.14 -20.79 0.35
N TYR A 217 11.47 -20.85 0.33
CA TYR A 217 12.27 -21.21 1.52
C TYR A 217 12.11 -20.22 2.67
N LYS A 218 12.13 -18.92 2.39
CA LYS A 218 11.95 -17.87 3.40
C LYS A 218 10.56 -17.94 4.02
N LEU A 219 9.53 -18.22 3.21
CA LEU A 219 8.16 -18.37 3.68
C LEU A 219 7.98 -19.58 4.56
N ALA A 220 8.52 -20.73 4.16
CA ALA A 220 8.47 -21.93 5.00
C ALA A 220 9.06 -21.66 6.39
N LYS A 221 10.16 -20.90 6.47
CA LYS A 221 10.76 -20.50 7.75
C LYS A 221 9.88 -19.53 8.54
N ILE A 222 9.33 -18.52 7.88
CA ILE A 222 8.47 -17.50 8.50
C ILE A 222 7.17 -18.12 9.03
N HIS A 223 6.54 -19.01 8.26
CA HIS A 223 5.34 -19.76 8.65
C HIS A 223 5.61 -20.65 9.85
N TYR A 224 6.75 -21.36 9.83
CA TYR A 224 7.17 -22.19 10.95
C TYR A 224 7.34 -21.36 12.24
N GLU A 225 8.07 -20.24 12.18
CA GLU A 225 8.25 -19.35 13.33
C GLU A 225 6.91 -18.73 13.79
N GLY A 226 6.05 -18.35 12.85
CA GLY A 226 4.74 -17.75 13.10
C GLY A 226 3.75 -18.72 13.77
N GLU A 227 3.73 -19.98 13.36
CA GLU A 227 2.89 -21.02 13.97
C GLU A 227 3.27 -21.24 15.44
N LEU A 228 4.57 -21.36 15.74
CA LEU A 228 5.07 -21.48 17.12
C LEU A 228 4.71 -20.27 17.99
N ALA A 229 4.86 -19.06 17.44
CA ALA A 229 4.50 -17.84 18.15
C ALA A 229 2.98 -17.75 18.41
N THR A 230 2.15 -18.19 17.45
CA THR A 230 0.69 -18.21 17.58
C THR A 230 0.23 -19.20 18.64
N ILE A 231 0.80 -20.40 18.67
CA ILE A 231 0.56 -21.41 19.71
C ILE A 231 0.89 -20.81 21.09
N SER A 232 2.07 -20.18 21.22
CA SER A 232 2.51 -19.55 22.47
C SER A 232 1.56 -18.44 22.93
N LYS A 233 1.18 -17.51 22.03
CA LYS A 233 0.25 -16.40 22.33
C LYS A 233 -1.13 -16.91 22.77
N THR A 234 -1.65 -17.93 22.10
CA THR A 234 -2.95 -18.54 22.42
C THR A 234 -2.95 -19.09 23.84
N ILE A 235 -1.89 -19.81 24.21
CA ILE A 235 -1.74 -20.41 25.53
C ILE A 235 -1.55 -19.34 26.61
N LEU A 236 -0.74 -18.31 26.38
CA LEU A 236 -0.59 -17.17 27.29
C LEU A 236 -1.92 -16.44 27.53
N LYS A 237 -2.73 -16.26 26.49
CA LYS A 237 -4.07 -15.66 26.59
C LYS A 237 -5.01 -16.54 27.42
N ALA A 238 -4.94 -17.86 27.27
CA ALA A 238 -5.68 -18.82 28.09
C ALA A 238 -5.26 -18.76 29.57
N PHE A 239 -3.95 -18.72 29.86
CA PHE A 239 -3.45 -18.56 31.24
C PHE A 239 -3.92 -17.25 31.90
N ASN A 240 -3.89 -16.14 31.15
CA ASN A 240 -4.38 -14.85 31.65
C ASN A 240 -5.89 -14.88 31.95
N SER A 241 -6.67 -15.53 31.08
CA SER A 241 -8.12 -15.70 31.27
C SER A 241 -8.42 -16.59 32.48
N LEU A 242 -7.68 -17.68 32.65
CA LEU A 242 -7.76 -18.57 33.81
C LEU A 242 -7.44 -17.82 35.12
N LYS A 243 -6.38 -17.01 35.15
CA LYS A 243 -6.02 -16.20 36.33
C LYS A 243 -7.15 -15.24 36.74
N LYS A 244 -7.82 -14.61 35.76
CA LYS A 244 -8.98 -13.74 36.02
C LYS A 244 -10.17 -14.55 36.55
N SER A 245 -10.49 -15.68 35.92
CA SER A 245 -11.58 -16.58 36.33
C SER A 245 -11.38 -17.11 37.76
N TYR A 246 -10.18 -17.59 38.08
CA TYR A 246 -9.81 -18.05 39.42
C TYR A 246 -10.04 -16.97 40.49
N LYS A 247 -9.60 -15.73 40.24
CA LYS A 247 -9.82 -14.60 41.17
C LYS A 247 -11.30 -14.34 41.38
N LEU A 248 -12.09 -14.31 40.31
CA LEU A 248 -13.55 -14.10 40.38
C LEU A 248 -14.27 -15.23 41.15
N LYS A 249 -13.93 -16.49 40.89
CA LYS A 249 -14.48 -17.65 41.63
C LYS A 249 -14.10 -17.57 43.12
N LYS A 250 -12.83 -17.27 43.42
CA LYS A 250 -12.34 -17.10 44.80
C LYS A 250 -13.09 -15.99 45.56
N ASP A 251 -13.29 -14.84 44.92
CA ASP A 251 -14.03 -13.72 45.51
C ASP A 251 -15.52 -14.05 45.72
N LYS A 252 -16.12 -14.86 44.84
CA LYS A 252 -17.50 -15.34 45.00
C LYS A 252 -17.65 -16.28 46.20
N ILE A 253 -16.75 -17.26 46.36
CA ILE A 253 -16.74 -18.16 47.52
C ILE A 253 -16.64 -17.34 48.81
N LYS A 254 -15.65 -16.44 48.90
CA LYS A 254 -15.46 -15.56 50.06
C LYS A 254 -16.70 -14.72 50.39
N LYS A 255 -17.36 -14.14 49.38
CA LYS A 255 -18.60 -13.36 49.59
C LYS A 255 -19.76 -14.23 50.07
N HIS A 256 -19.91 -15.43 49.52
CA HIS A 256 -20.96 -16.35 49.89
C HIS A 256 -20.86 -16.75 51.37
N PHE A 257 -19.67 -17.17 51.82
CA PHE A 257 -19.46 -17.54 53.23
C PHE A 257 -19.54 -16.35 54.19
N ASN A 258 -19.09 -15.16 53.77
CA ASN A 258 -19.32 -13.94 54.56
C ASN A 258 -20.83 -13.62 54.74
N LEU A 259 -21.65 -13.84 53.71
CA LEU A 259 -23.10 -13.66 53.80
C LEU A 259 -23.76 -14.70 54.72
N LEU A 260 -23.34 -15.97 54.63
CA LEU A 260 -23.81 -17.03 55.54
C LEU A 260 -23.47 -16.71 57.00
N LYS A 261 -22.26 -16.19 57.24
CA LYS A 261 -21.81 -15.75 58.56
C LYS A 261 -22.60 -14.56 59.10
N LEU A 262 -22.92 -13.57 58.25
CA LEU A 262 -23.75 -12.41 58.62
C LEU A 262 -25.20 -12.80 58.96
N ASN A 263 -25.73 -13.82 58.30
CA ASN A 263 -27.10 -14.29 58.47
C ASN A 263 -27.27 -15.40 59.52
N ASN A 264 -26.22 -15.75 60.29
CA ASN A 264 -26.20 -16.91 61.21
C ASN A 264 -26.63 -18.24 60.56
N ALA A 265 -26.40 -18.39 59.24
CA ALA A 265 -26.76 -19.59 58.47
C ALA A 265 -25.55 -20.48 58.15
N LEU A 266 -24.40 -20.20 58.78
CA LEU A 266 -23.18 -20.97 58.63
C LEU A 266 -23.27 -22.25 59.47
N LYS A 267 -23.22 -23.42 58.82
CA LYS A 267 -23.20 -24.73 59.48
C LYS A 267 -21.84 -25.03 60.10
N ASP A 268 -21.80 -25.89 61.12
CA ASP A 268 -20.56 -26.45 61.65
C ASP A 268 -19.86 -27.35 60.62
N GLU A 269 -18.54 -27.43 60.70
CA GLU A 269 -17.69 -28.10 59.69
C GLU A 269 -18.01 -29.59 59.54
N SER A 270 -18.49 -30.24 60.60
CA SER A 270 -18.94 -31.64 60.63
C SER A 270 -20.29 -31.89 59.94
N GLU A 271 -21.05 -30.86 59.60
CA GLU A 271 -22.33 -30.97 58.89
C GLU A 271 -22.18 -30.95 57.37
N TYR A 272 -20.98 -30.68 56.85
CA TYR A 272 -20.70 -30.74 55.42
C TYR A 272 -20.31 -32.16 54.98
N PRO A 273 -20.82 -32.67 53.85
CA PRO A 273 -20.39 -33.95 53.29
C PRO A 273 -18.90 -33.90 52.90
N ALA A 274 -18.16 -34.96 53.24
CA ALA A 274 -16.76 -35.09 52.83
C ALA A 274 -16.64 -35.20 51.30
N CYS A 275 -15.74 -34.41 50.70
CA CYS A 275 -15.50 -34.44 49.26
C CYS A 275 -14.74 -35.72 48.84
N GLN A 276 -15.47 -36.72 48.34
CA GLN A 276 -14.89 -37.98 47.86
C GLN A 276 -13.88 -37.78 46.72
N PHE A 277 -14.13 -36.79 45.86
CA PHE A 277 -13.27 -36.48 44.73
C PHE A 277 -11.85 -36.05 45.15
N LEU A 278 -11.72 -35.21 46.18
CA LEU A 278 -10.42 -34.76 46.69
C LEU A 278 -9.59 -35.92 47.26
N ASN A 279 -10.25 -36.94 47.82
CA ASN A 279 -9.60 -38.14 48.36
C ASN A 279 -9.14 -39.10 47.26
N THR A 280 -9.87 -39.18 46.14
CA THR A 280 -9.54 -40.06 45.00
C THR A 280 -8.63 -39.41 43.96
N LEU A 281 -8.42 -38.09 44.04
CA LEU A 281 -7.62 -37.35 43.06
C LEU A 281 -6.15 -37.79 43.10
N ASP A 282 -5.64 -38.31 41.98
CA ASP A 282 -4.22 -38.56 41.83
C ASP A 282 -3.42 -37.25 41.85
N LYS A 283 -2.71 -37.01 42.96
CA LYS A 283 -1.87 -35.82 43.16
C LYS A 283 -0.73 -35.73 42.15
N SER A 284 -0.36 -36.81 41.46
CA SER A 284 0.67 -36.80 40.42
C SER A 284 0.26 -35.93 39.21
N LEU A 285 -1.04 -35.85 38.92
CA LEU A 285 -1.63 -35.06 37.82
C LEU A 285 -1.59 -33.55 38.05
N LEU A 286 -1.34 -33.11 39.29
CA LEU A 286 -1.20 -31.70 39.65
C LEU A 286 0.17 -31.11 39.28
N SER A 287 1.12 -31.96 38.87
CA SER A 287 2.47 -31.57 38.47
C SER A 287 2.69 -31.80 36.97
N PHE A 288 3.47 -30.93 36.33
CA PHE A 288 3.83 -31.10 34.92
C PHE A 288 5.12 -31.91 34.79
N LYS A 289 5.13 -32.88 33.87
CA LYS A 289 6.33 -33.62 33.46
C LYS A 289 6.71 -33.20 32.05
N LYS A 290 8.01 -33.17 31.77
CA LYS A 290 8.51 -32.87 30.43
C LYS A 290 8.19 -34.04 29.50
N VAL A 291 7.52 -33.75 28.39
CA VAL A 291 7.11 -34.72 27.37
C VAL A 291 7.92 -34.50 26.10
N SER A 292 8.27 -35.60 25.42
CA SER A 292 9.10 -35.55 24.20
C SER A 292 8.36 -35.98 22.93
N THR A 293 7.21 -36.65 23.05
CA THR A 293 6.44 -37.15 21.90
C THR A 293 5.01 -36.59 21.86
N ILE A 294 4.45 -36.52 20.65
CA ILE A 294 3.07 -36.05 20.43
C ILE A 294 2.06 -36.99 21.10
N GLU A 295 2.28 -38.30 21.00
CA GLU A 295 1.42 -39.34 21.59
C GLU A 295 1.35 -39.26 23.11
N GLU A 296 2.50 -39.07 23.76
CA GLU A 296 2.58 -38.91 25.21
C GLU A 296 1.85 -37.64 25.66
N ALA A 297 2.04 -36.52 24.95
CA ALA A 297 1.37 -35.26 25.27
C ALA A 297 -0.14 -35.34 25.07
N THR A 298 -0.59 -36.05 24.03
CA THR A 298 -2.00 -36.25 23.71
C THR A 298 -2.69 -37.12 24.77
N THR A 299 -2.04 -38.22 25.15
CA THR A 299 -2.54 -39.12 26.21
C THR A 299 -2.70 -38.36 27.53
N LYS A 300 -1.69 -37.59 27.95
CA LYS A 300 -1.75 -36.78 29.17
C LYS A 300 -2.78 -35.65 29.11
N TYR A 301 -2.95 -35.03 27.95
CA TYR A 301 -4.00 -34.03 27.76
C TYR A 301 -5.40 -34.63 27.92
N ASN A 302 -5.67 -35.79 27.30
CA ASN A 302 -6.97 -36.46 27.38
C ASN A 302 -7.29 -36.95 28.80
N GLU A 303 -6.30 -37.54 29.49
CA GLU A 303 -6.41 -37.95 30.89
C GLU A 303 -6.83 -36.76 31.79
N LEU A 304 -6.18 -35.59 31.62
CA LEU A 304 -6.53 -34.39 32.37
C LEU A 304 -7.89 -33.80 31.99
N GLN A 305 -8.29 -33.85 30.71
CA GLN A 305 -9.60 -33.36 30.29
C GLN A 305 -10.74 -34.16 30.94
N GLN A 306 -10.56 -35.48 31.08
CA GLN A 306 -11.52 -36.33 31.77
C GLN A 306 -11.65 -35.92 33.24
N VAL A 307 -10.53 -35.78 33.97
CA VAL A 307 -10.55 -35.36 35.38
C VAL A 307 -11.10 -33.94 35.58
N ILE A 308 -10.84 -33.01 34.65
CA ILE A 308 -11.41 -31.66 34.67
C ILE A 308 -12.93 -31.70 34.47
N SER A 309 -13.42 -32.58 33.59
CA SER A 309 -14.86 -32.80 33.40
C SER A 309 -15.49 -33.35 34.68
N ASP A 310 -14.82 -34.28 35.35
CA ASP A 310 -15.30 -34.86 36.61
C ASP A 310 -15.42 -33.79 37.71
N ILE A 311 -14.43 -32.89 37.86
CA ILE A 311 -14.51 -31.74 38.79
C ILE A 311 -15.66 -30.79 38.46
N SER A 312 -15.91 -30.58 37.17
CA SER A 312 -16.92 -29.61 36.70
C SER A 312 -18.35 -30.09 36.99
N ASN A 313 -18.54 -31.40 37.15
CA ASN A 313 -19.83 -32.02 37.47
C ASN A 313 -20.14 -32.04 38.98
N ILE A 314 -19.19 -31.64 39.83
CA ILE A 314 -19.40 -31.56 41.28
C ILE A 314 -20.27 -30.34 41.59
N GLU A 315 -21.24 -30.47 42.50
CA GLU A 315 -21.99 -29.33 43.03
C GLU A 315 -21.21 -28.66 44.18
N TRP A 316 -20.54 -27.54 43.88
CA TRP A 316 -19.57 -26.95 44.82
C TRP A 316 -20.23 -26.35 46.07
N LYS A 317 -21.54 -26.04 46.01
CA LYS A 317 -22.26 -25.34 47.09
C LYS A 317 -22.50 -26.20 48.33
N ASP A 318 -22.39 -27.51 48.19
CA ASP A 318 -22.69 -28.45 49.27
C ASP A 318 -21.49 -28.70 50.19
N TYR A 319 -20.32 -28.14 49.88
CA TYR A 319 -19.07 -28.37 50.61
C TYR A 319 -18.65 -27.18 51.48
N SER A 320 -17.77 -27.45 52.45
CA SER A 320 -17.21 -26.44 53.35
C SER A 320 -16.39 -25.36 52.62
N GLU A 321 -16.09 -24.24 53.30
CA GLU A 321 -15.27 -23.17 52.72
C GLU A 321 -13.87 -23.68 52.33
N GLU A 322 -13.26 -24.54 53.16
CA GLU A 322 -11.95 -25.12 52.90
C GLU A 322 -11.97 -26.06 51.69
N ASP A 323 -12.94 -26.98 51.62
CA ASP A 323 -13.09 -27.92 50.50
C ASP A 323 -13.37 -27.20 49.17
N GLN A 324 -14.18 -26.13 49.18
CA GLN A 324 -14.42 -25.31 47.99
C GLN A 324 -13.15 -24.60 47.50
N TYR A 325 -12.28 -24.14 48.41
CA TYR A 325 -10.98 -23.58 48.03
C TYR A 325 -10.01 -24.65 47.52
N GLU A 326 -9.99 -25.85 48.12
CA GLU A 326 -9.17 -26.96 47.67
C GLU A 326 -9.58 -27.43 46.27
N LEU A 327 -10.88 -27.60 46.02
CA LEU A 327 -11.44 -27.91 44.70
C LEU A 327 -11.07 -26.85 43.67
N LEU A 328 -11.21 -25.56 44.00
CA LEU A 328 -10.82 -24.46 43.12
C LEU A 328 -9.31 -24.46 42.81
N ASN A 329 -8.48 -24.79 43.80
CA ASN A 329 -7.03 -24.88 43.64
C ASN A 329 -6.63 -26.10 42.78
N ALA A 330 -7.27 -27.24 42.98
CA ALA A 330 -7.09 -28.45 42.19
C ALA A 330 -7.52 -28.21 40.73
N GLU A 331 -8.72 -27.67 40.50
CA GLU A 331 -9.23 -27.28 39.18
C GLU A 331 -8.23 -26.37 38.45
N ASN A 332 -7.76 -25.31 39.12
CA ASN A 332 -6.80 -24.37 38.54
C ASN A 332 -5.46 -25.04 38.18
N LYS A 333 -4.93 -25.93 39.03
CA LYS A 333 -3.70 -26.66 38.74
C LYS A 333 -3.87 -27.64 37.57
N LEU A 334 -4.99 -28.37 37.53
CA LEU A 334 -5.31 -29.31 36.45
C LEU A 334 -5.48 -28.59 35.10
N ILE A 335 -6.22 -27.47 35.07
CA ILE A 335 -6.37 -26.67 33.84
C ILE A 335 -5.01 -26.14 33.39
N LYS A 336 -4.14 -25.67 34.31
CA LYS A 336 -2.79 -25.24 33.95
C LYS A 336 -1.94 -26.36 33.35
N ALA A 337 -1.98 -27.56 33.94
CA ALA A 337 -1.28 -28.73 33.42
C ALA A 337 -1.82 -29.14 32.04
N SER A 338 -3.14 -29.15 31.86
CA SER A 338 -3.80 -29.41 30.58
C SER A 338 -3.38 -28.40 29.51
N LEU A 339 -3.34 -27.10 29.82
CA LEU A 339 -2.86 -26.06 28.90
C LEU A 339 -1.38 -26.26 28.52
N TYR A 340 -0.54 -26.72 29.45
CA TYR A 340 0.85 -27.08 29.18
C TYR A 340 0.97 -28.25 28.21
N TYR A 341 0.25 -29.36 28.43
CA TYR A 341 0.31 -30.50 27.49
C TYR A 341 -0.31 -30.17 26.13
N LYS A 342 -1.35 -29.32 26.09
CA LYS A 342 -1.88 -28.77 24.84
C LYS A 342 -0.86 -27.93 24.08
N TYR A 343 -0.08 -27.11 24.80
CA TYR A 343 1.06 -26.39 24.23
C TYR A 343 2.10 -27.36 23.65
N CYS A 344 2.55 -28.34 24.43
CA CYS A 344 3.54 -29.34 23.99
C CYS A 344 3.08 -30.11 22.74
N MET A 345 1.85 -30.63 22.75
CA MET A 345 1.27 -31.37 21.61
C MET A 345 1.27 -30.51 20.34
N ASN A 346 0.75 -29.29 20.42
CA ASN A 346 0.66 -28.41 19.25
C ASN A 346 2.04 -27.94 18.78
N SER A 347 2.96 -27.68 19.72
CA SER A 347 4.32 -27.23 19.39
C SER A 347 5.12 -28.34 18.72
N LEU A 348 5.04 -29.58 19.22
CA LEU A 348 5.71 -30.75 18.61
C LEU A 348 5.17 -31.03 17.20
N LYS A 349 3.85 -30.93 16.98
CA LYS A 349 3.24 -31.03 15.64
C LYS A 349 3.74 -29.93 14.69
N ALA A 350 3.80 -28.69 15.17
CA ALA A 350 4.29 -27.55 14.39
C ALA A 350 5.79 -27.68 14.06
N ILE A 351 6.60 -28.23 14.98
CA ILE A 351 8.02 -28.54 14.75
C ILE A 351 8.16 -29.59 13.65
N GLU A 352 7.46 -30.72 13.75
CA GLU A 352 7.54 -31.80 12.75
C GLU A 352 7.16 -31.31 11.34
N ASN A 353 6.02 -30.62 11.22
CA ASN A 353 5.54 -30.10 9.95
C ASN A 353 6.43 -28.97 9.41
N GLY A 354 6.82 -28.04 10.27
CA GLY A 354 7.63 -26.88 9.92
C GLY A 354 9.04 -27.27 9.48
N GLU A 355 9.71 -28.19 10.19
CA GLU A 355 11.03 -28.69 9.83
C GLU A 355 11.00 -29.41 8.47
N LYS A 356 9.95 -30.21 8.22
CA LYS A 356 9.75 -30.88 6.92
C LYS A 356 9.57 -29.87 5.79
N ALA A 357 8.67 -28.91 5.93
CA ALA A 357 8.41 -27.88 4.91
C ALA A 357 9.66 -27.02 4.62
N VAL A 358 10.42 -26.67 5.67
CA VAL A 358 11.68 -25.93 5.54
C VAL A 358 12.75 -26.77 4.84
N ALA A 359 12.86 -28.06 5.16
CA ALA A 359 13.80 -28.98 4.52
C ALA A 359 13.51 -29.16 3.02
N GLU A 360 12.25 -29.44 2.65
CA GLU A 360 11.81 -29.56 1.26
C GLU A 360 12.08 -28.27 0.46
N SER A 361 11.76 -27.11 1.04
CA SER A 361 11.99 -25.83 0.38
C SER A 361 13.48 -25.49 0.27
N LYS A 362 14.30 -25.91 1.24
CA LYS A 362 15.76 -25.76 1.22
C LYS A 362 16.40 -26.62 0.13
N GLU A 363 15.87 -27.82 -0.10
CA GLU A 363 16.29 -28.71 -1.17
C GLU A 363 15.98 -28.09 -2.54
N LYS A 364 14.74 -27.64 -2.77
CA LYS A 364 14.36 -26.90 -3.99
C LYS A 364 15.25 -25.67 -4.22
N LEU A 365 15.60 -24.93 -3.16
CA LEU A 365 16.55 -23.81 -3.25
C LEU A 365 17.97 -24.26 -3.64
N LYS A 366 18.42 -25.42 -3.17
CA LYS A 366 19.72 -25.99 -3.54
C LYS A 366 19.74 -26.40 -5.01
N GLU A 367 18.68 -27.06 -5.48
CA GLU A 367 18.48 -27.40 -6.90
C GLU A 367 18.46 -26.14 -7.77
N ALA A 368 17.67 -25.14 -7.41
CA ALA A 368 17.61 -23.87 -8.13
C ALA A 368 18.97 -23.14 -8.14
N LYS A 369 19.76 -23.21 -7.07
CA LYS A 369 21.12 -22.65 -7.02
C LYS A 369 22.10 -23.42 -7.91
N ASN A 370 21.94 -24.73 -8.05
CA ASN A 370 22.78 -25.52 -8.95
C ASN A 370 22.40 -25.22 -10.42
N ALA A 371 21.11 -25.23 -10.75
CA ALA A 371 20.62 -24.83 -12.06
C ALA A 371 21.04 -23.40 -12.43
N ASP A 372 21.04 -22.47 -11.46
CA ASP A 372 21.56 -21.12 -11.64
C ASP A 372 23.07 -21.07 -11.88
N LYS A 373 23.87 -21.93 -11.23
CA LYS A 373 25.31 -22.00 -11.52
C LYS A 373 25.54 -22.43 -12.96
N ASP A 374 24.78 -23.40 -13.46
CA ASP A 374 24.88 -23.90 -14.83
C ASP A 374 24.39 -22.86 -15.85
N LEU A 375 23.27 -22.19 -15.55
CA LEU A 375 22.77 -21.04 -16.32
C LEU A 375 23.78 -19.89 -16.33
N LYS A 376 24.37 -19.53 -15.18
CA LYS A 376 25.39 -18.48 -15.10
C LYS A 376 26.68 -18.86 -15.80
N ALA A 377 27.02 -20.15 -15.88
CA ALA A 377 28.18 -20.63 -16.63
C ALA A 377 27.96 -20.47 -18.13
N SER A 378 26.80 -20.89 -18.64
CA SER A 378 26.42 -20.74 -20.06
C SER A 378 26.18 -19.27 -20.46
N SER A 379 25.56 -18.49 -19.59
CA SER A 379 25.24 -17.07 -19.82
C SER A 379 26.36 -16.11 -19.37
N LYS A 380 27.51 -16.62 -18.93
CA LYS A 380 28.62 -15.82 -18.36
C LYS A 380 29.16 -14.81 -19.37
N SER A 381 29.25 -15.23 -20.63
CA SER A 381 29.73 -14.40 -21.73
C SER A 381 28.80 -13.22 -21.97
N GLU A 382 27.49 -13.48 -22.05
CA GLU A 382 26.46 -12.46 -22.25
C GLU A 382 26.37 -11.49 -21.06
N LEU A 383 26.36 -11.99 -19.82
CA LEU A 383 26.35 -11.13 -18.63
C LEU A 383 27.59 -10.23 -18.56
N LYS A 384 28.77 -10.75 -18.94
CA LYS A 384 29.99 -9.95 -19.02
C LYS A 384 29.85 -8.84 -20.07
N LYS A 385 29.32 -9.17 -21.26
CA LYS A 385 29.03 -8.18 -22.31
C LYS A 385 28.04 -7.12 -21.82
N LEU A 386 26.91 -7.49 -21.24
CA LEU A 386 25.91 -6.54 -20.73
C LEU A 386 26.45 -5.63 -19.62
N LYS A 387 27.23 -6.18 -18.67
CA LYS A 387 27.91 -5.38 -17.63
C LYS A 387 28.96 -4.45 -18.21
N TYR A 388 29.71 -4.90 -19.21
CA TYR A 388 30.66 -4.07 -19.95
C TYR A 388 29.91 -2.94 -20.63
N ASN A 389 28.83 -3.25 -21.35
CA ASN A 389 28.01 -2.27 -22.05
C ASN A 389 27.52 -1.21 -21.08
N PHE A 390 26.95 -1.62 -19.95
CA PHE A 390 26.42 -0.71 -18.92
C PHE A 390 27.48 0.27 -18.40
N LYS A 391 28.72 -0.20 -18.29
CA LYS A 391 29.84 0.60 -17.79
C LYS A 391 30.46 1.50 -18.87
N HIS A 392 30.45 1.08 -20.14
CA HIS A 392 31.28 1.68 -21.18
C HIS A 392 30.51 2.33 -22.34
N MET A 393 29.29 1.90 -22.67
CA MET A 393 28.59 2.34 -23.89
C MET A 393 28.26 3.82 -23.91
N ARG A 394 27.92 4.43 -22.77
CA ARG A 394 27.74 5.89 -22.68
C ARG A 394 29.02 6.65 -23.10
N PHE A 395 30.19 6.14 -22.73
CA PHE A 395 31.47 6.78 -23.07
C PHE A 395 31.86 6.54 -24.53
N ILE A 396 31.57 5.34 -25.06
CA ILE A 396 31.78 5.01 -26.48
C ILE A 396 30.90 5.91 -27.34
N ALA A 397 29.60 6.00 -27.03
CA ALA A 397 28.66 6.89 -27.73
C ALA A 397 29.13 8.35 -27.72
N TYR A 398 29.63 8.84 -26.58
CA TYR A 398 30.19 10.19 -26.50
C TYR A 398 31.43 10.37 -27.39
N LYS A 399 32.32 9.37 -27.45
CA LYS A 399 33.49 9.43 -28.34
C LYS A 399 33.09 9.46 -29.81
N VAL A 400 32.19 8.57 -30.23
CA VAL A 400 31.71 8.51 -31.62
C VAL A 400 31.08 9.84 -32.02
N PHE A 401 30.21 10.39 -31.16
CA PHE A 401 29.64 11.73 -31.34
C PHE A 401 30.74 12.80 -31.45
N LYS A 402 31.66 12.83 -30.47
CA LYS A 402 32.68 13.87 -30.38
C LYS A 402 33.63 13.87 -31.58
N THR A 403 34.09 12.70 -32.00
CA THR A 403 34.98 12.56 -33.18
C THR A 403 34.32 13.15 -34.42
N TYR A 404 33.09 12.74 -34.73
CA TYR A 404 32.38 13.27 -35.90
C TYR A 404 32.06 14.76 -35.78
N ALA A 405 31.62 15.21 -34.59
CA ALA A 405 31.29 16.61 -34.37
C ALA A 405 32.53 17.51 -34.49
N ASP A 406 33.67 17.12 -33.91
CA ASP A 406 34.92 17.89 -33.96
C ASP A 406 35.46 17.98 -35.40
N GLU A 407 35.34 16.91 -36.21
CA GLU A 407 35.68 16.92 -37.65
C GLU A 407 34.85 17.95 -38.43
N ILE A 408 33.52 17.97 -38.21
CA ILE A 408 32.63 18.93 -38.85
C ILE A 408 32.90 20.36 -38.35
N TYR A 409 33.09 20.56 -37.04
CA TYR A 409 33.38 21.88 -36.48
C TYR A 409 34.69 22.45 -37.04
N ALA A 410 35.72 21.62 -37.24
CA ALA A 410 36.98 22.01 -37.86
C ALA A 410 36.81 22.34 -39.36
N LYS A 411 36.04 21.52 -40.10
CA LYS A 411 35.74 21.73 -41.54
C LYS A 411 35.18 23.13 -41.82
N TYR A 412 34.31 23.65 -40.95
CA TYR A 412 33.67 24.95 -41.10
C TYR A 412 34.30 26.07 -40.25
N ASN A 413 35.46 25.83 -39.62
CA ASN A 413 36.14 26.77 -38.72
C ASN A 413 35.21 27.40 -37.66
N LEU A 414 34.30 26.59 -37.12
CA LEU A 414 33.17 27.05 -36.31
C LEU A 414 33.60 27.82 -35.06
N GLU A 415 34.66 27.38 -34.37
CA GLU A 415 35.10 28.00 -33.12
C GLU A 415 35.61 29.43 -33.32
N ALA A 416 36.32 29.70 -34.41
CA ALA A 416 36.79 31.05 -34.74
C ALA A 416 35.60 31.97 -35.06
N VAL A 417 34.64 31.49 -35.84
CA VAL A 417 33.43 32.25 -36.21
C VAL A 417 32.59 32.59 -34.98
N MET A 418 32.36 31.63 -34.09
CA MET A 418 31.57 31.88 -32.87
C MET A 418 32.28 32.87 -31.93
N LYS A 419 33.62 32.84 -31.87
CA LYS A 419 34.40 33.79 -31.07
C LYS A 419 34.29 35.21 -31.62
N ASP A 420 34.47 35.35 -32.93
CA ASP A 420 34.37 36.63 -33.65
C ASP A 420 32.96 37.23 -33.55
N ASP A 421 31.90 36.44 -33.75
CA ASP A 421 30.51 36.92 -33.64
C ASP A 421 30.13 37.34 -32.21
N ASN A 422 30.70 36.69 -31.19
CA ASN A 422 30.46 37.09 -29.80
C ASN A 422 31.08 38.46 -29.46
N GLU A 423 32.18 38.84 -30.12
CA GLU A 423 32.87 40.13 -29.93
C GLU A 423 32.32 41.22 -30.86
N HIS A 424 31.92 40.88 -32.09
CA HIS A 424 31.64 41.84 -33.16
C HIS A 424 30.26 41.69 -33.82
N LYS A 425 29.44 40.70 -33.44
CA LYS A 425 28.17 40.36 -34.10
C LYS A 425 28.30 40.17 -35.63
N SER A 426 29.42 39.59 -36.05
CA SER A 426 29.83 39.46 -37.45
C SER A 426 29.22 38.28 -38.21
N ALA A 427 28.58 37.32 -37.54
CA ALA A 427 27.96 36.18 -38.22
C ALA A 427 26.65 36.58 -38.93
N ASN A 428 26.44 35.99 -40.12
CA ASN A 428 25.25 36.19 -40.95
C ASN A 428 24.03 35.41 -40.39
N LEU A 429 23.57 35.80 -39.20
CA LEU A 429 22.42 35.25 -38.50
C LEU A 429 21.23 36.20 -38.61
N SER A 430 20.06 35.67 -38.99
CA SER A 430 18.80 36.40 -38.92
C SER A 430 18.40 36.75 -37.49
N GLU A 431 17.53 37.75 -37.31
CA GLU A 431 17.01 38.16 -36.00
C GLU A 431 16.34 36.98 -35.26
N ALA A 432 15.53 36.19 -35.97
CA ALA A 432 14.90 34.99 -35.41
C ALA A 432 15.92 33.94 -34.90
N GLN A 433 17.04 33.75 -35.61
CA GLN A 433 18.09 32.83 -35.16
C GLN A 433 18.84 33.37 -33.93
N ARG A 434 19.02 34.69 -33.85
CA ARG A 434 19.64 35.33 -32.67
C ARG A 434 18.74 35.20 -31.44
N ASP A 435 17.43 35.33 -31.60
CA ASP A 435 16.46 35.07 -30.53
C ASP A 435 16.46 33.60 -30.09
N GLU A 436 16.54 32.66 -31.05
CA GLU A 436 16.65 31.23 -30.74
C GLU A 436 17.94 30.93 -29.95
N ILE A 437 19.07 31.51 -30.33
CA ILE A 437 20.34 31.39 -29.59
C ILE A 437 20.18 31.95 -28.17
N TYR A 438 19.52 33.11 -28.02
CA TYR A 438 19.27 33.70 -26.71
C TYR A 438 18.43 32.75 -25.82
N GLU A 439 17.34 32.18 -26.34
CA GLU A 439 16.52 31.24 -25.60
C GLU A 439 17.28 29.96 -25.21
N LEU A 440 18.07 29.40 -26.14
CA LEU A 440 18.93 28.24 -25.86
C LEU A 440 20.02 28.57 -24.82
N SER A 441 20.55 29.79 -24.82
CA SER A 441 21.59 30.21 -23.87
C SER A 441 21.13 30.18 -22.42
N LYS A 442 19.81 30.30 -22.16
CA LYS A 442 19.23 30.22 -20.80
C LYS A 442 19.43 28.85 -20.14
N ASP A 443 19.64 27.80 -20.93
CA ASP A 443 19.95 26.45 -20.44
C ASP A 443 21.45 26.22 -20.15
N ILE A 444 22.32 27.16 -20.55
CA ILE A 444 23.78 27.08 -20.33
C ILE A 444 24.14 27.61 -18.93
N ILE A 445 23.67 26.89 -17.91
CA ILE A 445 23.83 27.29 -16.51
C ILE A 445 24.72 26.31 -15.72
N SER A 446 25.25 26.79 -14.59
CA SER A 446 25.97 25.93 -13.65
C SER A 446 25.02 24.97 -12.93
N ILE A 447 25.52 23.83 -12.44
CA ILE A 447 24.72 22.86 -11.65
C ILE A 447 24.09 23.56 -10.43
N LYS A 448 24.84 24.44 -9.77
CA LYS A 448 24.33 25.21 -8.62
C LYS A 448 23.15 26.08 -9.02
N LYS A 449 23.20 26.72 -10.19
CA LYS A 449 22.11 27.53 -10.72
C LYS A 449 20.94 26.66 -11.19
N ALA A 450 21.18 25.51 -11.79
CA ALA A 450 20.14 24.55 -12.16
C ALA A 450 19.35 24.06 -10.93
N ILE A 451 20.05 23.69 -9.85
CA ILE A 451 19.42 23.32 -8.57
C ILE A 451 18.58 24.48 -8.05
N PHE A 452 19.13 25.70 -8.04
CA PHE A 452 18.40 26.88 -7.59
C PHE A 452 17.12 27.10 -8.41
N ASN A 453 17.22 27.07 -9.75
CA ASN A 453 16.08 27.28 -10.63
C ASN A 453 14.97 26.24 -10.40
N GLU A 454 15.33 24.97 -10.23
CA GLU A 454 14.38 23.87 -10.01
C GLU A 454 13.72 23.95 -8.64
N VAL A 455 14.48 24.31 -7.59
CA VAL A 455 13.90 24.59 -6.27
C VAL A 455 12.93 25.78 -6.35
N MET A 456 13.29 26.85 -7.05
CA MET A 456 12.42 28.03 -7.21
C MET A 456 11.17 27.72 -8.01
N GLU A 457 11.29 26.94 -9.09
CA GLU A 457 10.16 26.48 -9.90
C GLU A 457 9.16 25.69 -9.03
N VAL A 458 9.65 24.69 -8.31
CA VAL A 458 8.82 23.85 -7.44
C VAL A 458 8.24 24.67 -6.28
N ALA A 459 9.04 25.53 -5.65
CA ALA A 459 8.59 26.38 -4.56
C ALA A 459 7.49 27.35 -4.99
N LYS A 460 7.53 27.83 -6.24
CA LYS A 460 6.46 28.64 -6.84
C LYS A 460 5.20 27.80 -7.03
N ARG A 461 5.31 26.61 -7.63
CA ARG A 461 4.15 25.70 -7.85
C ARG A 461 3.45 25.33 -6.55
N VAL A 462 4.21 25.05 -5.49
CA VAL A 462 3.68 24.62 -4.18
C VAL A 462 3.39 25.76 -3.20
N GLU A 463 3.57 27.01 -3.64
CA GLU A 463 3.26 28.26 -2.90
C GLU A 463 4.06 28.42 -1.59
N ILE A 464 5.36 28.10 -1.59
CA ILE A 464 6.24 28.21 -0.41
C ILE A 464 7.40 29.19 -0.59
N LEU A 465 7.43 29.98 -1.67
CA LEU A 465 8.48 30.96 -1.93
C LEU A 465 8.83 31.86 -0.71
N PRO A 466 7.86 32.43 0.04
CA PRO A 466 8.17 33.33 1.15
C PRO A 466 8.84 32.65 2.35
N ILE A 467 8.77 31.32 2.43
CA ILE A 467 9.26 30.55 3.59
C ILE A 467 10.55 29.76 3.31
N LEU A 468 11.15 29.91 2.12
CA LEU A 468 12.34 29.15 1.70
C LEU A 468 13.52 29.24 2.68
N GLN A 469 13.69 30.38 3.36
CA GLN A 469 14.78 30.61 4.32
C GLN A 469 14.44 30.12 5.74
N LYS A 470 13.18 29.79 6.02
CA LYS A 470 12.75 29.31 7.33
C LYS A 470 13.23 27.87 7.55
N LYS A 471 13.29 27.45 8.82
CA LYS A 471 13.50 26.05 9.22
C LYS A 471 12.14 25.38 9.48
N PRO A 472 12.02 24.05 9.32
CA PRO A 472 10.76 23.32 9.54
C PRO A 472 10.07 23.60 10.87
N THR A 473 10.84 23.81 11.95
CA THR A 473 10.31 24.11 13.30
C THR A 473 9.53 25.43 13.40
N ARG A 474 9.61 26.30 12.38
CA ARG A 474 8.90 27.59 12.31
C ARG A 474 7.74 27.59 11.32
N LEU A 475 7.30 26.42 10.88
CA LEU A 475 6.26 26.23 9.86
C LEU A 475 5.01 25.58 10.45
N SER A 476 3.83 25.96 9.96
CA SER A 476 2.59 25.24 10.26
C SER A 476 2.60 23.83 9.65
N GLY A 477 1.73 22.92 10.13
CA GLY A 477 1.62 21.57 9.57
C GLY A 477 1.37 21.55 8.06
N GLY A 478 0.43 22.37 7.58
CA GLY A 478 0.16 22.49 6.13
C GLY A 478 1.36 23.02 5.33
N GLN A 479 2.16 23.93 5.90
CA GLN A 479 3.40 24.38 5.28
C GLN A 479 4.46 23.27 5.24
N GLN A 480 4.63 22.52 6.33
CA GLN A 480 5.54 21.38 6.38
C GLN A 480 5.15 20.32 5.34
N GLN A 481 3.85 20.06 5.17
CA GLN A 481 3.33 19.15 4.16
C GLN A 481 3.68 19.60 2.74
N ARG A 482 3.48 20.89 2.43
CA ARG A 482 3.88 21.46 1.12
C ARG A 482 5.37 21.32 0.86
N VAL A 483 6.22 21.51 1.88
CA VAL A 483 7.68 21.30 1.77
C VAL A 483 8.03 19.83 1.54
N ALA A 484 7.35 18.89 2.22
CA ALA A 484 7.55 17.46 2.03
C ALA A 484 7.20 17.02 0.60
N ILE A 485 6.07 17.51 0.07
CA ILE A 485 5.66 17.26 -1.32
C ILE A 485 6.62 17.92 -2.30
N ALA A 486 7.02 19.17 -2.08
CA ALA A 486 8.02 19.87 -2.89
C ALA A 486 9.31 19.05 -3.01
N ARG A 487 9.79 18.51 -1.89
CA ARG A 487 10.98 17.65 -1.85
C ARG A 487 10.79 16.34 -2.62
N ALA A 488 9.59 15.75 -2.59
CA ALA A 488 9.30 14.51 -3.33
C ALA A 488 9.23 14.75 -4.85
N ILE A 489 8.67 15.88 -5.29
CA ILE A 489 8.46 16.18 -6.71
C ILE A 489 9.62 16.90 -7.41
N VAL A 490 10.59 17.46 -6.65
CA VAL A 490 11.70 18.24 -7.24
C VAL A 490 12.53 17.47 -8.27
N LYS A 491 12.58 16.14 -8.15
CA LYS A 491 13.26 15.27 -9.12
C LYS A 491 12.44 14.98 -10.38
N LYS A 492 11.20 15.45 -10.45
CA LYS A 492 10.22 15.17 -11.50
C LYS A 492 10.03 13.64 -11.69
N PRO A 493 9.63 12.91 -10.62
CA PRO A 493 9.44 11.46 -10.71
C PRO A 493 8.20 11.11 -11.53
N ASP A 494 8.23 9.96 -12.21
CA ASP A 494 7.09 9.45 -12.99
C ASP A 494 5.94 8.96 -12.08
N ILE A 495 6.30 8.50 -10.88
CA ILE A 495 5.39 7.95 -9.87
C ILE A 495 5.61 8.67 -8.54
N LEU A 496 4.50 9.09 -7.91
CA LEU A 496 4.46 9.70 -6.59
C LEU A 496 3.63 8.85 -5.64
N LEU A 497 4.21 8.47 -4.51
CA LEU A 497 3.56 7.69 -3.47
C LEU A 497 3.32 8.60 -2.25
N MET A 498 2.13 8.54 -1.66
CA MET A 498 1.79 9.29 -0.46
C MET A 498 1.13 8.38 0.57
N ASP A 499 1.74 8.28 1.75
CA ASP A 499 1.24 7.46 2.87
C ASP A 499 0.62 8.35 3.95
N GLU A 500 -0.72 8.34 4.06
CA GLU A 500 -1.51 9.18 4.99
C GLU A 500 -1.01 10.64 5.13
N PRO A 501 -0.79 11.36 4.01
CA PRO A 501 -0.11 12.66 4.01
C PRO A 501 -0.87 13.77 4.77
N LEU A 502 -2.14 13.56 5.11
CA LEU A 502 -3.02 14.55 5.71
C LEU A 502 -3.38 14.24 7.17
N SER A 503 -2.97 13.07 7.71
CA SER A 503 -3.42 12.60 9.04
C SER A 503 -3.01 13.54 10.18
N ASN A 504 -1.86 14.21 10.03
CA ASN A 504 -1.28 15.11 11.02
C ASN A 504 -1.82 16.56 10.94
N LEU A 505 -2.79 16.82 10.06
CA LEU A 505 -3.40 18.15 9.88
C LEU A 505 -4.77 18.22 10.56
N ASP A 506 -5.18 19.43 10.96
CA ASP A 506 -6.54 19.74 11.40
C ASP A 506 -7.53 19.73 10.23
N ALA A 507 -8.82 19.58 10.51
CA ALA A 507 -9.87 19.40 9.51
C ALA A 507 -9.89 20.50 8.44
N LYS A 508 -9.74 21.78 8.81
CA LYS A 508 -9.76 22.90 7.85
C LYS A 508 -8.53 22.88 6.93
N LEU A 509 -7.34 22.62 7.48
CA LEU A 509 -6.15 22.47 6.65
C LEU A 509 -6.20 21.23 5.77
N ARG A 510 -6.83 20.12 6.19
CA ARG A 510 -7.01 18.93 5.36
C ARG A 510 -7.77 19.25 4.08
N ILE A 511 -8.92 19.92 4.17
CA ILE A 511 -9.75 20.25 3.00
C ILE A 511 -8.97 21.09 1.98
N SER A 512 -8.34 22.17 2.44
CA SER A 512 -7.57 23.06 1.55
C SER A 512 -6.33 22.37 0.96
N THR A 513 -5.61 21.57 1.75
CA THR A 513 -4.41 20.85 1.30
C THR A 513 -4.77 19.74 0.32
N ARG A 514 -5.92 19.08 0.52
CA ARG A 514 -6.46 18.05 -0.36
C ARG A 514 -6.75 18.60 -1.76
N GLN A 515 -7.48 19.71 -1.85
CA GLN A 515 -7.74 20.40 -3.13
C GLN A 515 -6.43 20.82 -3.82
N TRP A 516 -5.49 21.34 -3.04
CA TRP A 516 -4.18 21.75 -3.55
C TRP A 516 -3.37 20.56 -4.08
N ILE A 517 -3.35 19.40 -3.41
CA ILE A 517 -2.70 18.17 -3.91
C ILE A 517 -3.31 17.76 -5.25
N ARG A 518 -4.63 17.75 -5.37
CA ARG A 518 -5.32 17.40 -6.63
C ARG A 518 -4.94 18.35 -7.76
N GLN A 519 -4.88 19.65 -7.49
CA GLN A 519 -4.49 20.64 -8.49
C GLN A 519 -3.04 20.43 -8.96
N ILE A 520 -2.10 20.22 -8.03
CA ILE A 520 -0.70 19.94 -8.34
C ILE A 520 -0.55 18.66 -9.16
N GLN A 521 -1.25 17.60 -8.78
CA GLN A 521 -1.21 16.32 -9.48
C GLN A 521 -1.72 16.47 -10.92
N ARG A 522 -2.86 17.15 -11.14
CA ARG A 522 -3.40 17.41 -12.49
C ARG A 522 -2.47 18.29 -13.33
N ASN A 523 -1.90 19.33 -12.73
CA ASN A 523 -0.99 20.25 -13.42
C ASN A 523 0.33 19.59 -13.83
N LEU A 524 0.79 18.59 -13.08
CA LEU A 524 2.04 17.87 -13.34
C LEU A 524 1.85 16.58 -14.16
N GLY A 525 0.63 16.02 -14.18
CA GLY A 525 0.35 14.74 -14.85
C GLY A 525 1.08 13.54 -14.21
N ILE A 526 1.50 13.65 -12.95
CA ILE A 526 2.26 12.60 -12.26
C ILE A 526 1.31 11.50 -11.80
N THR A 527 1.63 10.25 -12.11
CA THR A 527 0.93 9.08 -11.57
C THR A 527 1.07 9.06 -10.06
N THR A 528 -0.04 9.08 -9.33
CA THR A 528 -0.01 9.24 -7.87
C THR A 528 -0.77 8.12 -7.19
N VAL A 529 -0.15 7.47 -6.20
CA VAL A 529 -0.81 6.52 -5.29
C VAL A 529 -0.93 7.18 -3.93
N PHE A 530 -2.16 7.31 -3.45
CA PHE A 530 -2.49 7.97 -2.19
C PHE A 530 -3.07 6.94 -1.21
N VAL A 531 -2.61 6.92 0.04
CA VAL A 531 -3.16 6.03 1.07
C VAL A 531 -3.88 6.84 2.11
N THR A 532 -5.09 6.40 2.47
CA THR A 532 -5.86 7.00 3.56
C THR A 532 -6.82 6.00 4.19
N HIS A 533 -7.22 6.28 5.42
CA HIS A 533 -8.36 5.66 6.09
C HIS A 533 -9.63 6.52 6.00
N ASP A 534 -9.52 7.76 5.54
CA ASP A 534 -10.63 8.71 5.42
C ASP A 534 -11.29 8.59 4.04
N GLN A 535 -12.57 8.25 4.04
CA GLN A 535 -13.35 8.11 2.81
C GLN A 535 -13.58 9.45 2.09
N GLU A 536 -13.71 10.58 2.80
CA GLU A 536 -13.93 11.87 2.17
C GLU A 536 -12.69 12.28 1.37
N GLU A 537 -11.50 11.94 1.87
CA GLU A 537 -10.25 12.12 1.13
C GLU A 537 -10.28 11.33 -0.17
N ALA A 538 -10.54 10.02 -0.10
CA ALA A 538 -10.60 9.16 -1.28
C ALA A 538 -11.68 9.61 -2.28
N MET A 539 -12.85 10.01 -1.81
CA MET A 539 -13.96 10.36 -2.69
C MET A 539 -13.76 11.68 -3.43
N SER A 540 -13.01 12.63 -2.86
CA SER A 540 -12.93 14.00 -3.40
C SER A 540 -11.73 14.29 -4.31
N ILE A 541 -10.64 13.51 -4.23
CA ILE A 541 -9.44 13.75 -5.07
C ILE A 541 -9.11 12.65 -6.06
N SER A 542 -9.68 11.46 -5.90
CA SER A 542 -9.24 10.29 -6.66
C SER A 542 -9.94 10.17 -8.00
N ASP A 543 -9.17 9.73 -8.99
CA ASP A 543 -9.74 9.21 -10.23
C ASP A 543 -10.25 7.78 -10.02
N ILE A 544 -9.52 6.97 -9.23
CA ILE A 544 -9.83 5.58 -8.93
C ILE A 544 -9.61 5.33 -7.45
N VAL A 545 -10.53 4.60 -6.81
CA VAL A 545 -10.41 4.14 -5.43
C VAL A 545 -10.27 2.63 -5.43
N VAL A 546 -9.26 2.12 -4.72
CA VAL A 546 -9.04 0.72 -4.42
C VAL A 546 -9.46 0.50 -2.97
N CYS A 547 -10.68 0.01 -2.77
CA CYS A 547 -11.20 -0.30 -1.45
C CYS A 547 -10.65 -1.65 -0.98
N MET A 548 -9.98 -1.65 0.17
CA MET A 548 -9.31 -2.82 0.75
C MET A 548 -9.87 -3.13 2.13
N SER A 549 -10.03 -4.42 2.42
CA SER A 549 -10.42 -4.94 3.73
C SER A 549 -9.86 -6.34 3.90
N THR A 550 -9.54 -6.71 5.14
CA THR A 550 -9.02 -8.05 5.48
C THR A 550 -7.91 -8.53 4.54
N SER A 551 -6.96 -7.63 4.25
CA SER A 551 -5.78 -7.87 3.39
C SER A 551 -6.08 -8.07 1.89
N LYS A 552 -7.34 -7.92 1.46
CA LYS A 552 -7.81 -8.10 0.08
C LYS A 552 -8.36 -6.82 -0.53
N VAL A 553 -8.33 -6.74 -1.86
CA VAL A 553 -9.11 -5.74 -2.60
C VAL A 553 -10.56 -6.18 -2.65
N GLN A 554 -11.46 -5.33 -2.15
CA GLN A 554 -12.90 -5.55 -2.14
C GLN A 554 -13.54 -5.06 -3.44
N GLN A 555 -13.17 -3.84 -3.86
CA GLN A 555 -13.66 -3.21 -5.07
C GLN A 555 -12.65 -2.17 -5.58
N LEU A 556 -12.60 -2.00 -6.90
CA LEU A 556 -11.83 -0.97 -7.59
C LEU A 556 -12.76 -0.28 -8.60
N GLY A 557 -12.70 1.04 -8.68
CA GLY A 557 -13.55 1.83 -9.57
C GLY A 557 -13.48 3.31 -9.28
N SER A 558 -14.32 4.11 -9.94
CA SER A 558 -14.43 5.54 -9.61
C SER A 558 -15.11 5.77 -8.26
N PRO A 559 -14.88 6.91 -7.58
CA PRO A 559 -15.58 7.22 -6.33
C PRO A 559 -17.10 7.06 -6.38
N LEU A 560 -17.74 7.57 -7.45
CA LEU A 560 -19.19 7.48 -7.64
C LEU A 560 -19.65 6.05 -7.95
N GLU A 561 -18.86 5.28 -8.67
CA GLU A 561 -19.16 3.88 -8.94
C GLU A 561 -19.15 3.05 -7.65
N LEU A 562 -18.14 3.23 -6.79
CA LEU A 562 -18.08 2.55 -5.50
C LEU A 562 -19.25 2.96 -4.58
N TYR A 563 -19.66 4.24 -4.64
CA TYR A 563 -20.77 4.75 -3.85
C TYR A 563 -22.13 4.21 -4.32
N ASN A 564 -22.42 4.32 -5.62
CA ASN A 564 -23.71 3.96 -6.22
C ASN A 564 -23.84 2.45 -6.47
N ARG A 565 -22.72 1.78 -6.74
CA ARG A 565 -22.65 0.36 -7.08
C ARG A 565 -21.63 -0.39 -6.21
N PRO A 566 -21.83 -0.43 -4.87
CA PRO A 566 -20.96 -1.19 -4.00
C PRO A 566 -21.07 -2.69 -4.30
N LYS A 567 -19.95 -3.37 -4.54
CA LYS A 567 -19.89 -4.78 -4.92
C LYS A 567 -20.37 -5.72 -3.81
N ASN A 568 -20.18 -5.33 -2.55
CA ASN A 568 -20.57 -6.11 -1.39
C ASN A 568 -20.99 -5.20 -0.22
N LYS A 569 -21.60 -5.81 0.79
CA LYS A 569 -22.09 -5.13 1.99
C LYS A 569 -21.02 -4.35 2.74
N PHE A 570 -19.77 -4.84 2.76
CA PHE A 570 -18.67 -4.14 3.39
C PHE A 570 -18.44 -2.78 2.70
N VAL A 571 -18.29 -2.76 1.37
CA VAL A 571 -18.08 -1.50 0.62
C VAL A 571 -19.27 -0.56 0.79
N ALA A 572 -20.48 -1.12 0.80
CA ALA A 572 -21.72 -0.36 0.97
C ALA A 572 -21.81 0.36 2.34
N ARG A 573 -21.42 -0.32 3.42
CA ARG A 573 -21.41 0.27 4.77
C ARG A 573 -20.20 1.16 5.02
N PHE A 574 -19.05 0.79 4.46
CA PHE A 574 -17.80 1.50 4.68
C PHE A 574 -17.75 2.85 3.95
N LEU A 575 -18.43 2.95 2.80
CA LEU A 575 -18.54 4.19 2.03
C LEU A 575 -19.86 4.89 2.30
N GLY A 576 -19.84 6.19 2.58
CA GLY A 576 -20.98 7.00 3.02
C GLY A 576 -20.89 7.37 4.50
N MET A 577 -21.18 8.63 4.82
CA MET A 577 -21.38 9.07 6.19
C MET A 577 -22.73 9.79 6.24
N PRO A 578 -23.73 9.27 6.96
CA PRO A 578 -23.72 8.07 7.82
C PRO A 578 -23.60 6.72 7.08
N GLU A 579 -23.35 5.63 7.82
CA GLU A 579 -23.35 4.27 7.26
C GLU A 579 -24.74 3.90 6.70
N MET A 580 -24.74 3.13 5.60
CA MET A 580 -25.95 2.59 4.99
C MET A 580 -26.78 1.78 6.00
N GLY A 581 -28.07 2.08 6.09
CA GLY A 581 -29.03 1.29 6.86
C GLY A 581 -29.30 -0.04 6.19
N LEU A 582 -29.33 -1.14 6.95
CA LEU A 582 -29.58 -2.48 6.44
C LEU A 582 -30.82 -3.10 7.10
N PHE A 583 -31.71 -3.64 6.29
CA PHE A 583 -32.94 -4.29 6.71
C PHE A 583 -32.92 -5.76 6.29
N PRO A 584 -33.36 -6.70 7.16
CA PRO A 584 -33.52 -8.08 6.75
C PRO A 584 -34.68 -8.20 5.75
N GLY A 585 -34.45 -8.95 4.67
CA GLY A 585 -35.45 -9.20 3.64
C GLY A 585 -35.46 -10.66 3.17
N GLN A 586 -36.58 -11.07 2.59
CA GLN A 586 -36.73 -12.34 1.91
C GLN A 586 -37.36 -12.11 0.54
N TYR A 587 -36.80 -12.73 -0.49
CA TYR A 587 -37.40 -12.77 -1.80
C TYR A 587 -37.97 -14.17 -2.03
N GLU A 588 -39.28 -14.25 -2.31
CA GLU A 588 -40.02 -15.48 -2.59
C GLU A 588 -41.12 -15.19 -3.61
N ASN A 589 -41.32 -16.11 -4.58
CA ASN A 589 -42.43 -16.04 -5.54
C ASN A 589 -42.54 -14.70 -6.29
N GLY A 590 -41.40 -14.10 -6.67
CA GLY A 590 -41.40 -12.82 -7.39
C GLY A 590 -41.64 -11.58 -6.52
N LYS A 591 -41.64 -11.71 -5.19
CA LYS A 591 -41.92 -10.63 -4.25
C LYS A 591 -40.82 -10.48 -3.22
N LEU A 592 -40.27 -9.27 -3.11
CA LEU A 592 -39.36 -8.91 -2.02
C LEU A 592 -40.17 -8.45 -0.81
N THR A 593 -39.97 -9.10 0.32
CA THR A 593 -40.56 -8.74 1.61
C THR A 593 -39.49 -8.25 2.56
N VAL A 594 -39.66 -7.06 3.13
CA VAL A 594 -38.74 -6.41 4.07
C VAL A 594 -39.53 -6.07 5.33
N LEU A 595 -39.08 -6.54 6.50
CA LEU A 595 -39.79 -6.36 7.78
C LEU A 595 -41.30 -6.69 7.70
N GLY A 596 -41.64 -7.80 7.03
CA GLY A 596 -43.03 -8.25 6.85
C GLY A 596 -43.86 -7.46 5.82
N LYS A 597 -43.31 -6.43 5.15
CA LYS A 597 -44.00 -5.66 4.10
C LYS A 597 -43.41 -5.90 2.71
N THR A 598 -44.28 -6.06 1.71
CA THR A 598 -43.86 -6.29 0.32
C THR A 598 -43.43 -5.00 -0.36
N VAL A 599 -42.20 -4.98 -0.89
CA VAL A 599 -41.70 -3.91 -1.75
C VAL A 599 -42.09 -4.22 -3.20
N LYS A 600 -42.84 -3.32 -3.83
CA LYS A 600 -43.38 -3.51 -5.19
C LYS A 600 -42.31 -3.31 -6.27
N GLY A 601 -42.45 -4.03 -7.38
CA GLY A 601 -41.72 -3.77 -8.62
C GLY A 601 -40.34 -4.39 -8.73
N ILE A 602 -39.84 -5.11 -7.71
CA ILE A 602 -38.48 -5.69 -7.73
C ILE A 602 -38.52 -7.12 -8.24
N THR A 603 -37.75 -7.41 -9.28
CA THR A 603 -37.57 -8.76 -9.81
C THR A 603 -36.10 -9.10 -9.97
N PHE A 604 -35.74 -10.35 -9.67
CA PHE A 604 -34.40 -10.91 -9.89
C PHE A 604 -34.44 -11.94 -11.01
N ASN A 605 -33.49 -11.88 -11.94
CA ASN A 605 -33.46 -12.78 -13.09
C ASN A 605 -32.93 -14.19 -12.75
N ASN A 606 -32.14 -14.32 -11.68
CA ASN A 606 -31.39 -15.54 -11.37
C ASN A 606 -31.75 -16.18 -10.02
N TYR A 607 -32.82 -15.72 -9.35
CA TYR A 607 -33.17 -16.19 -8.00
C TYR A 607 -34.68 -16.41 -7.89
N ASP A 608 -35.09 -17.60 -7.46
CA ASP A 608 -36.49 -17.91 -7.16
C ASP A 608 -36.83 -17.65 -5.69
N GLN A 609 -35.89 -18.00 -4.79
CA GLN A 609 -35.99 -17.76 -3.36
C GLN A 609 -34.61 -17.54 -2.73
N PHE A 610 -34.46 -16.47 -1.94
CA PHE A 610 -33.26 -16.27 -1.11
C PHE A 610 -33.50 -15.26 0.02
N SER A 611 -32.69 -15.38 1.07
CA SER A 611 -32.63 -14.38 2.16
C SER A 611 -31.61 -13.30 1.83
N CYS A 612 -31.96 -12.05 2.04
CA CYS A 612 -31.12 -10.91 1.69
C CYS A 612 -31.08 -9.85 2.79
N ASN A 613 -30.10 -8.94 2.68
CA ASN A 613 -30.06 -7.68 3.38
C ASN A 613 -30.38 -6.57 2.37
N VAL A 614 -31.42 -5.79 2.63
CA VAL A 614 -31.83 -4.64 1.82
C VAL A 614 -31.24 -3.39 2.44
N GLY A 615 -30.33 -2.76 1.73
CA GLY A 615 -29.63 -1.55 2.14
C GLY A 615 -30.21 -0.30 1.51
N VAL A 616 -30.28 0.77 2.30
CA VAL A 616 -30.71 2.11 1.87
C VAL A 616 -29.75 3.15 2.46
N ARG A 617 -29.32 4.10 1.64
CA ARG A 617 -28.47 5.21 2.08
C ARG A 617 -29.25 6.12 3.03
N ALA A 618 -28.55 6.76 3.96
CA ALA A 618 -29.19 7.59 4.98
C ALA A 618 -29.98 8.76 4.38
N GLU A 619 -29.54 9.28 3.23
CA GLU A 619 -30.18 10.34 2.47
C GLU A 619 -31.28 9.87 1.50
N ASP A 620 -31.36 8.57 1.21
CA ASP A 620 -32.28 8.02 0.19
C ASP A 620 -33.64 7.62 0.79
N PHE A 621 -33.86 7.75 2.10
CA PHE A 621 -35.16 7.42 2.68
C PHE A 621 -36.26 8.41 2.24
N ASP A 622 -37.41 7.87 1.82
CA ASP A 622 -38.58 8.69 1.46
C ASP A 622 -39.39 8.98 2.73
N ILE A 623 -39.11 10.12 3.36
CA ILE A 623 -39.75 10.56 4.62
C ILE A 623 -41.19 11.02 4.36
N LYS A 624 -42.12 10.58 5.22
CA LYS A 624 -43.55 10.89 5.14
C LYS A 624 -44.05 11.63 6.37
N SER A 625 -45.11 12.42 6.19
CA SER A 625 -45.69 13.24 7.25
C SER A 625 -46.66 12.48 8.16
N SER A 626 -47.17 11.31 7.74
CA SER A 626 -48.16 10.55 8.48
C SER A 626 -47.99 9.04 8.34
N GLU A 627 -48.54 8.29 9.30
CA GLU A 627 -48.53 6.82 9.31
C GLU A 627 -49.29 6.22 8.12
N SER A 628 -50.36 6.88 7.63
CA SER A 628 -51.16 6.39 6.50
C SER A 628 -50.41 6.39 5.17
N GLU A 629 -49.35 7.20 5.05
CA GLU A 629 -48.54 7.34 3.83
C GLU A 629 -47.25 6.51 3.86
N ALA A 630 -46.94 5.90 5.01
CA ALA A 630 -45.69 5.21 5.25
C ALA A 630 -45.86 3.71 5.44
N ASN A 631 -44.91 2.97 4.89
CA ASN A 631 -44.77 1.54 5.12
C ASN A 631 -43.97 1.27 6.39
N TYR A 632 -43.13 2.17 6.87
CA TYR A 632 -42.29 1.90 8.04
C TYR A 632 -42.31 3.07 9.01
N SER A 633 -42.06 2.76 10.28
CA SER A 633 -41.94 3.75 11.34
C SER A 633 -40.81 3.36 12.28
N GLY A 634 -40.19 4.35 12.93
CA GLY A 634 -39.18 4.13 13.96
C GLY A 634 -39.17 5.24 15.01
N LEU A 635 -38.49 4.98 16.12
CA LEU A 635 -38.35 5.91 17.24
C LEU A 635 -36.99 6.61 17.18
N VAL A 636 -36.96 7.94 17.21
CA VAL A 636 -35.71 8.72 17.21
C VAL A 636 -35.02 8.58 18.57
N LYS A 637 -33.83 7.96 18.58
CA LYS A 637 -32.98 7.82 19.78
C LYS A 637 -31.98 8.96 19.93
N ALA A 638 -31.46 9.47 18.82
CA ALA A 638 -30.47 10.54 18.83
C ALA A 638 -30.61 11.45 17.60
N VAL A 639 -30.26 12.72 17.79
CA VAL A 639 -30.26 13.77 16.77
C VAL A 639 -28.91 14.46 16.80
N GLU A 640 -28.19 14.43 15.70
CA GLU A 640 -26.93 15.15 15.49
C GLU A 640 -27.12 16.19 14.37
N ASN A 641 -26.94 17.48 14.68
CA ASN A 641 -27.19 18.56 13.73
C ASN A 641 -25.91 18.99 13.00
N PHE A 642 -25.95 18.99 11.67
CA PHE A 642 -24.85 19.39 10.77
C PHE A 642 -25.15 20.70 9.99
N GLY A 643 -26.06 21.53 10.51
CA GLY A 643 -26.38 22.85 9.98
C GLY A 643 -27.58 22.87 9.04
N LYS A 644 -27.46 22.32 7.83
CA LYS A 644 -28.59 22.22 6.87
C LYS A 644 -29.39 20.92 7.01
N GLU A 645 -28.73 19.90 7.55
CA GLU A 645 -29.24 18.55 7.69
C GLU A 645 -29.00 18.06 9.12
N SER A 646 -29.84 17.14 9.57
CA SER A 646 -29.69 16.41 10.82
C SER A 646 -29.54 14.93 10.51
N LYS A 647 -28.55 14.33 11.15
CA LYS A 647 -28.43 12.88 11.22
C LYS A 647 -29.26 12.39 12.38
N LEU A 648 -30.13 11.44 12.12
CA LEU A 648 -30.95 10.78 13.13
C LEU A 648 -30.47 9.35 13.31
N ILE A 649 -30.42 8.88 14.57
CA ILE A 649 -30.33 7.46 14.88
C ILE A 649 -31.74 7.02 15.30
N VAL A 650 -32.33 6.12 14.53
CA VAL A 650 -33.73 5.70 14.66
C VAL A 650 -33.77 4.22 14.96
N GLU A 651 -34.43 3.83 16.05
CA GLU A 651 -34.73 2.44 16.35
C GLU A 651 -35.93 1.99 15.53
N VAL A 652 -35.68 1.06 14.62
CA VAL A 652 -36.69 0.41 13.79
C VAL A 652 -36.89 -1.01 14.29
N ALA A 653 -38.14 -1.39 14.54
CA ALA A 653 -38.48 -2.74 14.97
C ALA A 653 -37.87 -3.80 14.03
N GLU A 654 -37.29 -4.85 14.60
CA GLU A 654 -36.62 -5.97 13.89
C GLU A 654 -35.36 -5.63 13.08
N ALA A 655 -35.07 -4.35 12.78
CA ALA A 655 -33.86 -3.91 12.08
C ALA A 655 -32.80 -3.28 13.01
N GLY A 656 -33.21 -2.78 14.19
CA GLY A 656 -32.31 -2.12 15.15
C GLY A 656 -32.10 -0.65 14.84
N ASP A 657 -30.92 -0.12 15.18
CA ASP A 657 -30.61 1.30 15.03
C ASP A 657 -30.15 1.60 13.59
N ILE A 658 -30.89 2.49 12.90
CA ILE A 658 -30.66 2.89 11.51
C ILE A 658 -30.37 4.39 11.44
N ASN A 659 -29.43 4.78 10.58
CA ASN A 659 -29.09 6.18 10.35
C ASN A 659 -29.97 6.78 9.25
N PHE A 660 -30.48 7.98 9.51
CA PHE A 660 -31.17 8.82 8.53
C PHE A 660 -30.44 10.15 8.41
N LEU A 661 -30.45 10.75 7.23
CA LEU A 661 -29.98 12.09 6.98
C LEU A 661 -31.15 12.89 6.40
N VAL A 662 -31.69 13.81 7.21
CA VAL A 662 -32.90 14.56 6.86
C VAL A 662 -32.64 16.06 6.89
N SER A 663 -33.44 16.83 6.14
CA SER A 663 -33.40 18.29 6.22
C SER A 663 -33.80 18.77 7.62
N ASN A 664 -33.16 19.83 8.11
CA ASN A 664 -33.53 20.46 9.38
C ASN A 664 -34.94 21.08 9.38
N ASN A 665 -35.62 21.15 8.23
CA ASN A 665 -37.01 21.59 8.16
C ASN A 665 -37.99 20.65 8.88
N PHE A 666 -37.61 19.40 9.14
CA PHE A 666 -38.48 18.43 9.81
C PHE A 666 -38.47 18.52 11.35
N ASP A 667 -37.50 19.23 11.95
CA ASP A 667 -37.37 19.51 13.39
C ASP A 667 -37.63 18.33 14.36
N TYR A 668 -37.06 17.16 14.04
CA TYR A 668 -37.19 15.96 14.88
C TYR A 668 -36.43 16.06 16.21
N ASN A 669 -37.06 15.61 17.29
CA ASN A 669 -36.52 15.50 18.64
C ASN A 669 -36.37 14.04 19.10
N ILE A 670 -35.60 13.84 20.17
CA ILE A 670 -35.46 12.52 20.80
C ILE A 670 -36.84 12.07 21.32
N GLY A 671 -37.24 10.86 20.96
CA GLY A 671 -38.55 10.30 21.30
C GLY A 671 -39.62 10.49 20.22
N ASP A 672 -39.35 11.28 19.18
CA ASP A 672 -40.30 11.44 18.07
C ASP A 672 -40.38 10.16 17.23
N LYS A 673 -41.55 9.96 16.59
CA LYS A 673 -41.74 8.92 15.58
C LYS A 673 -41.47 9.47 14.19
N ILE A 674 -40.61 8.80 13.45
CA ILE A 674 -40.38 9.06 12.03
C ILE A 674 -41.14 8.03 11.20
N TYR A 675 -41.76 8.47 10.11
CA TYR A 675 -42.49 7.64 9.15
C TYR A 675 -41.78 7.70 7.80
N PHE A 676 -41.51 6.55 7.19
CA PHE A 676 -40.70 6.48 5.97
C PHE A 676 -41.05 5.30 5.06
N ASN A 677 -40.64 5.42 3.80
CA ASN A 677 -40.70 4.38 2.78
C ASN A 677 -39.29 4.03 2.26
N LEU A 678 -39.14 2.82 1.75
CA LEU A 678 -37.93 2.37 1.07
C LEU A 678 -38.13 2.54 -0.45
N PRO A 679 -37.43 3.47 -1.12
CA PRO A 679 -37.61 3.69 -2.55
C PRO A 679 -36.96 2.60 -3.38
N ALA A 680 -37.76 1.90 -4.19
CA ALA A 680 -37.33 0.73 -4.97
C ALA A 680 -36.13 1.00 -5.90
N ASN A 681 -35.95 2.23 -6.40
CA ASN A 681 -34.85 2.58 -7.31
C ASN A 681 -33.50 2.85 -6.62
N HIS A 682 -33.49 2.99 -5.29
CA HIS A 682 -32.29 3.32 -4.50
C HIS A 682 -31.92 2.20 -3.52
N LEU A 683 -32.52 1.01 -3.67
CA LEU A 683 -32.18 -0.12 -2.82
C LEU A 683 -30.87 -0.75 -3.26
N HIS A 684 -30.12 -1.24 -2.30
CA HIS A 684 -28.96 -2.09 -2.51
C HIS A 684 -29.24 -3.44 -1.89
N ILE A 685 -29.29 -4.51 -2.68
CA ILE A 685 -29.68 -5.82 -2.18
C ILE A 685 -28.45 -6.70 -2.10
N PHE A 686 -28.20 -7.29 -0.94
CA PHE A 686 -27.06 -8.16 -0.68
C PHE A 686 -27.54 -9.55 -0.28
N ASP A 687 -26.98 -10.59 -0.87
CA ASP A 687 -27.26 -11.97 -0.46
C ASP A 687 -26.71 -12.19 0.98
N LYS A 688 -27.52 -12.78 1.86
CA LYS A 688 -27.15 -13.01 3.25
C LYS A 688 -26.08 -14.09 3.41
N ALA A 689 -25.89 -14.96 2.42
CA ALA A 689 -24.93 -16.06 2.47
C ALA A 689 -23.48 -15.61 2.20
N ASN A 690 -23.27 -14.68 1.26
CA ASN A 690 -21.94 -14.25 0.82
C ASN A 690 -21.72 -12.72 0.92
N ASP A 691 -22.72 -11.95 1.35
CA ASP A 691 -22.71 -10.49 1.44
C ASP A 691 -22.43 -9.77 0.10
N GLU A 692 -22.52 -10.45 -1.04
CA GLU A 692 -22.37 -9.87 -2.37
C GLU A 692 -23.64 -9.16 -2.83
N ARG A 693 -23.46 -8.08 -3.61
CA ARG A 693 -24.58 -7.33 -4.19
C ARG A 693 -25.25 -8.16 -5.28
N VAL A 694 -26.58 -8.21 -5.24
CA VAL A 694 -27.43 -8.82 -6.26
C VAL A 694 -28.08 -7.71 -7.08
N GLU A 695 -27.89 -7.76 -8.40
CA GLU A 695 -28.55 -6.83 -9.32
C GLU A 695 -30.02 -7.22 -9.51
N TYR A 696 -30.88 -6.21 -9.62
CA TYR A 696 -32.33 -6.36 -9.77
C TYR A 696 -32.87 -5.38 -10.80
N GLU A 697 -34.05 -5.69 -11.31
CA GLU A 697 -34.81 -4.80 -12.20
C GLU A 697 -36.02 -4.24 -11.47
N VAL A 698 -36.34 -2.97 -11.73
CA VAL A 698 -37.56 -2.33 -11.25
C VAL A 698 -38.57 -2.27 -12.39
N LYS A 699 -39.59 -3.13 -12.34
CA LYS A 699 -40.74 -3.05 -13.25
C LYS A 699 -41.63 -1.89 -12.82
N LYS A 700 -41.86 -0.95 -13.74
CA LYS A 700 -42.77 0.20 -13.55
C LYS A 700 -44.21 -0.22 -13.39
#